data_AF-A0A7S1BKA7-F1
#
_entry.id   AF-A0A7S1BKA7-F1
#
_cell.length_a   1.000
_cell.length_b   1.000
_cell.length_c   1.000
_cell.angle_alpha   90.00
_cell.angle_beta   90.00
_cell.angle_gamma   90.00
#
_symmetry.space_group_name_H-M   'P 1'
#
loop_
_entity.id
_entity.type
_entity.pdbx_description
1 polymer ?
#
loop_
_entity_poly.entity_id
_entity_poly.type
_entity_poly.pdbx_seq_one_letter_code
_entity_poly.pdbx_strand_id
1 'polypeptide(L)'
;MADEADPPRSKAKRPPPADPKTEDSEARMDEKDAEGADEVVVEEDAKEEEEKITSSLVTTPNRAESNSPFDRSKAMSTFKATPRRSPGCLRSSMWVRGVKHGNNRDLLNNITYMENNFHQRLTAWISSFVRTDPRHQIFRFFNDVAREGAEKIEDIGMEIREETATPYILRAFCKASAFSVWRPTSNEAIRKMMTGEGTGKGLDVKGKSAKKGPLSGFVPFMQIYEENHKKKVRWPPKNAMMRIYYKSEAARDYAFKELCLLSSEMASIASEAKFTLSERPEELKKLARTAVATRRLSMPPKEQKSLRILHKGLSTTKLRETFKKMMSRKISRVEELSTNLCPTVASQANIIVSEGKDERDFIPEQNISFYLKMCRSLEFSKKDGNFSSERKNSNEKKPRTVRFLFANRKDSDKKQKNTQDPVNFEESAENLLLDVSDSNVRKLDEYSPSCFGISVAQRIFFKAYISDQDIRRGPSQDTGRESIPNFQDMNFKCVRSHENPGPRAVVLQLSESAEEALRPQNLVVAYEECGKVLPVVSDFDCFLMGTRGVSYTNSLPKDQIELLKWLLTQIESVLDDPRISDENRRTPYEKLPDWTSMWLKVLKKSAAKGFYPDMPTYGFGDPKSYAIMESIVGRMTEGIGAVRHGPECFNYQFPQELDDEFLIICDNLPGNVPWKHVNVQELQDILHSKIDEGYSFPLNPKWILADQGWKALYDKMLLSSNKNIQEAMTVWYPIESGIRESIEDIHKRFSGGFPKSDTLAKEGTEGWDLAEQNLNTHLVLERAKRKLRCALWFGSIR
;
A
#
# COMPACT_ATOMS: atom_id res chain seq x y z
N MET A 1 26.52 71.96 7.56
CA MET A 1 27.77 71.72 8.31
C MET A 1 28.55 70.72 7.49
N ALA A 2 29.76 71.13 7.12
CA ALA A 2 30.74 70.44 6.30
C ALA A 2 31.18 69.10 6.97
N ASP A 3 31.85 68.12 6.36
CA ASP A 3 32.90 68.11 5.34
C ASP A 3 33.06 66.70 4.72
N GLU A 4 33.63 66.68 3.50
CA GLU A 4 34.62 65.76 2.89
C GLU A 4 34.60 64.23 3.15
N ALA A 5 34.61 63.44 2.07
CA ALA A 5 35.82 62.83 1.48
C ALA A 5 35.51 61.56 0.65
N ASP A 6 36.14 61.49 -0.53
CA ASP A 6 36.21 60.37 -1.49
C ASP A 6 37.72 59.99 -1.62
N PRO A 7 38.17 58.93 -2.31
CA PRO A 7 37.97 57.47 -2.21
C PRO A 7 39.33 56.73 -1.99
N PRO A 8 39.44 55.40 -2.23
CA PRO A 8 40.51 54.99 -3.15
C PRO A 8 40.20 53.83 -4.11
N ARG A 9 40.81 53.95 -5.30
CA ARG A 9 41.01 52.93 -6.34
C ARG A 9 42.00 51.85 -5.87
N SER A 10 41.70 50.58 -6.13
CA SER A 10 42.70 49.51 -6.13
C SER A 10 42.80 48.84 -7.51
N LYS A 11 44.06 48.71 -7.97
CA LYS A 11 44.49 48.04 -9.19
C LYS A 11 44.71 46.55 -8.87
N ALA A 12 44.17 45.64 -9.68
CA ALA A 12 44.55 44.23 -9.65
C ALA A 12 45.00 43.76 -11.05
N LYS A 13 46.16 43.11 -11.07
CA LYS A 13 46.96 42.69 -12.22
C LYS A 13 46.36 41.44 -12.89
N ARG A 14 46.48 41.38 -14.23
CA ARG A 14 46.31 40.19 -15.05
C ARG A 14 47.46 39.19 -14.84
N PRO A 15 47.23 37.87 -14.89
CA PRO A 15 48.28 36.87 -15.06
C PRO A 15 48.62 36.64 -16.55
N PRO A 16 49.86 36.23 -16.90
CA PRO A 16 50.28 35.87 -18.26
C PRO A 16 49.96 34.41 -18.62
N PRO A 17 49.96 34.05 -19.93
CA PRO A 17 49.58 32.73 -20.43
C PRO A 17 50.74 31.71 -20.33
N ALA A 18 50.41 30.43 -20.19
CA ALA A 18 51.34 29.32 -20.27
C ALA A 18 51.22 28.64 -21.64
N ASP A 19 52.36 28.53 -22.34
CA ASP A 19 52.55 27.74 -23.56
C ASP A 19 53.01 26.30 -23.23
N PRO A 20 52.84 25.36 -24.18
CA PRO A 20 52.91 23.92 -23.93
C PRO A 20 54.33 23.37 -24.08
N LYS A 21 54.65 22.35 -23.27
CA LYS A 21 55.82 21.48 -23.49
C LYS A 21 55.36 20.07 -23.79
N THR A 22 55.69 19.66 -25.02
CA THR A 22 55.93 18.29 -25.47
C THR A 22 57.02 17.62 -24.63
N GLU A 23 56.81 16.37 -24.23
CA GLU A 23 57.90 15.43 -23.99
C GLU A 23 57.41 14.00 -24.23
N ASP A 24 58.01 13.39 -25.24
CA ASP A 24 58.00 11.97 -25.54
C ASP A 24 58.64 11.19 -24.38
N SER A 25 58.08 10.03 -24.02
CA SER A 25 58.89 8.91 -23.55
C SER A 25 58.19 7.59 -23.83
N GLU A 26 58.79 6.86 -24.76
CA GLU A 26 58.62 5.43 -24.98
C GLU A 26 58.99 4.66 -23.71
N ALA A 27 58.16 3.69 -23.33
CA ALA A 27 58.59 2.56 -22.52
C ALA A 27 57.84 1.30 -22.98
N ARG A 28 58.54 0.53 -23.81
CA ARG A 28 58.35 -0.92 -23.97
C ARG A 28 58.49 -1.60 -22.61
N MET A 29 57.60 -2.54 -22.29
CA MET A 29 57.99 -3.89 -21.86
C MET A 29 56.78 -4.84 -21.77
N ASP A 30 56.97 -5.97 -22.45
CA ASP A 30 56.53 -7.34 -22.11
C ASP A 30 55.08 -7.78 -22.34
N GLU A 31 54.83 -8.18 -23.58
CA GLU A 31 54.03 -9.37 -23.92
C GLU A 31 54.59 -10.61 -23.22
N LYS A 32 53.76 -11.28 -22.42
CA LYS A 32 53.90 -12.72 -22.16
C LYS A 32 52.54 -13.40 -22.23
N ASP A 33 52.52 -14.31 -23.18
CA ASP A 33 51.61 -15.42 -23.41
C ASP A 33 50.98 -16.02 -22.15
N ALA A 34 49.66 -16.17 -22.19
CA ALA A 34 48.96 -17.20 -21.44
C ALA A 34 47.78 -17.69 -22.29
N GLU A 35 48.07 -18.71 -23.09
CA GLU A 35 47.07 -19.64 -23.62
C GLU A 35 46.32 -20.28 -22.45
N GLY A 36 45.00 -20.13 -22.45
CA GLY A 36 44.08 -20.73 -21.49
C GLY A 36 42.71 -20.82 -22.13
N ALA A 37 42.57 -21.78 -23.06
CA ALA A 37 41.29 -22.13 -23.65
C ALA A 37 40.47 -22.93 -22.63
N ASP A 38 39.52 -22.26 -21.98
CA ASP A 38 38.39 -22.93 -21.34
C ASP A 38 37.18 -22.81 -22.27
N GLU A 39 36.76 -23.97 -22.78
CA GLU A 39 35.51 -24.18 -23.49
C GLU A 39 34.33 -23.74 -22.61
N VAL A 40 33.74 -22.61 -22.96
CA VAL A 40 32.41 -22.23 -22.47
C VAL A 40 31.38 -23.05 -23.24
N VAL A 41 30.83 -24.07 -22.58
CA VAL A 41 29.60 -24.73 -22.99
C VAL A 41 28.47 -23.70 -22.92
N VAL A 42 28.08 -23.20 -24.09
CA VAL A 42 26.88 -22.37 -24.26
C VAL A 42 25.69 -23.32 -24.28
N GLU A 43 24.87 -23.29 -23.23
CA GLU A 43 23.53 -23.89 -23.21
C GLU A 43 22.64 -23.17 -24.23
N GLU A 44 22.42 -23.81 -25.38
CA GLU A 44 21.34 -23.48 -26.32
C GLU A 44 20.02 -24.07 -25.81
N ASP A 45 19.28 -23.33 -25.01
CA ASP A 45 17.88 -23.65 -24.68
C ASP A 45 17.02 -22.37 -24.69
N ALA A 46 16.71 -21.86 -25.90
CA ALA A 46 15.76 -20.76 -26.07
C ALA A 46 15.17 -20.64 -27.49
N LYS A 47 14.92 -21.75 -28.22
CA LYS A 47 14.33 -21.69 -29.58
C LYS A 47 13.22 -22.69 -29.90
N GLU A 48 12.62 -23.35 -28.91
CA GLU A 48 11.59 -24.38 -29.17
C GLU A 48 10.18 -24.06 -28.61
N GLU A 49 9.85 -22.78 -28.38
CA GLU A 49 8.50 -22.38 -27.91
C GLU A 49 7.69 -21.48 -28.86
N GLU A 50 8.26 -21.02 -29.99
CA GLU A 50 7.55 -20.12 -30.93
C GLU A 50 6.81 -20.84 -32.09
N GLU A 51 7.03 -22.15 -32.31
CA GLU A 51 6.40 -22.88 -33.43
C GLU A 51 5.16 -23.73 -33.05
N LYS A 52 4.70 -23.68 -31.80
CA LYS A 52 3.51 -24.43 -31.34
C LYS A 52 2.20 -23.64 -31.26
N ILE A 53 2.19 -22.35 -31.61
CA ILE A 53 1.01 -21.48 -31.46
C ILE A 53 0.22 -21.28 -32.78
N THR A 54 0.71 -21.76 -33.92
CA THR A 54 0.09 -21.50 -35.24
C THR A 54 -0.59 -22.71 -35.92
N SER A 55 -1.01 -23.76 -35.20
CA SER A 55 -1.73 -24.89 -35.84
C SER A 55 -3.00 -25.44 -35.16
N SER A 56 -3.56 -24.80 -34.14
CA SER A 56 -4.77 -25.31 -33.47
C SER A 56 -5.93 -24.30 -33.42
N LEU A 57 -6.50 -23.95 -34.57
CA LEU A 57 -7.77 -23.20 -34.64
C LEU A 57 -8.64 -23.59 -35.85
N VAL A 58 -9.02 -24.87 -35.99
CA VAL A 58 -10.27 -25.24 -36.69
C VAL A 58 -10.84 -26.54 -36.09
N THR A 59 -11.75 -26.44 -35.12
CA THR A 59 -12.86 -27.38 -34.94
C THR A 59 -13.93 -26.74 -34.07
N THR A 60 -15.08 -26.45 -34.66
CA THR A 60 -16.32 -26.08 -33.96
C THR A 60 -16.99 -27.34 -33.38
N PRO A 61 -17.75 -27.19 -32.29
CA PRO A 61 -19.05 -27.85 -32.27
C PRO A 61 -20.18 -26.90 -31.87
N ASN A 62 -21.23 -26.94 -32.68
CA ASN A 62 -22.56 -26.43 -32.40
C ASN A 62 -23.10 -26.98 -31.07
N ARG A 63 -23.54 -26.09 -30.16
CA ARG A 63 -24.84 -26.27 -29.48
C ARG A 63 -25.30 -24.95 -28.86
N ALA A 64 -26.44 -24.47 -29.34
CA ALA A 64 -27.20 -23.38 -28.77
C ALA A 64 -27.99 -23.87 -27.55
N GLU A 65 -28.09 -23.03 -26.53
CA GLU A 65 -29.32 -22.81 -25.75
C GLU A 65 -29.16 -21.49 -24.96
N SER A 66 -29.90 -20.48 -25.39
CA SER A 66 -29.95 -19.13 -24.83
C SER A 66 -31.19 -18.98 -23.96
N ASN A 67 -31.04 -18.51 -22.72
CA ASN A 67 -32.12 -17.92 -21.94
C ASN A 67 -31.62 -16.63 -21.29
N SER A 68 -32.09 -15.50 -21.81
CA SER A 68 -31.95 -14.15 -21.24
C SER A 68 -33.28 -13.44 -21.47
N PRO A 69 -33.92 -12.87 -20.43
CA PRO A 69 -34.95 -11.87 -20.61
C PRO A 69 -34.44 -10.51 -20.13
N PHE A 70 -34.19 -9.60 -21.06
CA PHE A 70 -34.22 -8.16 -20.79
C PHE A 70 -35.44 -7.58 -21.49
N ASP A 71 -36.44 -7.25 -20.69
CA ASP A 71 -37.72 -6.68 -21.06
C ASP A 71 -37.59 -5.16 -21.18
N ARG A 72 -37.90 -4.61 -22.36
CA ARG A 72 -38.18 -3.18 -22.56
C ARG A 72 -39.52 -3.07 -23.29
N SER A 73 -40.60 -3.03 -22.52
CA SER A 73 -41.91 -2.61 -23.00
C SER A 73 -42.07 -1.08 -22.92
N LYS A 74 -42.19 -0.41 -24.08
CA LYS A 74 -43.15 0.69 -24.31
C LYS A 74 -43.15 1.13 -25.77
N ALA A 75 -44.24 0.78 -26.47
CA ALA A 75 -44.99 1.57 -27.47
C ALA A 75 -45.48 0.68 -28.64
N MET A 76 -46.82 0.54 -28.70
CA MET A 76 -47.73 0.52 -29.88
C MET A 76 -47.17 0.09 -31.26
N SER A 77 -47.83 -0.70 -32.11
CA SER A 77 -49.20 -1.20 -32.20
C SER A 77 -49.30 -2.14 -33.41
N THR A 78 -50.13 -3.18 -33.31
CA THR A 78 -50.92 -3.82 -34.39
C THR A 78 -50.20 -4.27 -35.68
N PHE A 79 -50.04 -5.60 -35.88
CA PHE A 79 -50.80 -6.35 -36.90
C PHE A 79 -50.64 -7.87 -36.70
N LYS A 80 -51.69 -8.59 -37.11
CA LYS A 80 -52.07 -9.96 -36.77
C LYS A 80 -51.11 -11.05 -37.30
N ALA A 81 -50.89 -12.07 -36.46
CA ALA A 81 -50.38 -13.38 -36.86
C ALA A 81 -51.52 -14.28 -37.41
N THR A 82 -51.21 -15.10 -38.41
CA THR A 82 -51.81 -16.43 -38.61
C THR A 82 -50.79 -17.39 -39.26
N PRO A 83 -50.95 -18.72 -39.11
CA PRO A 83 -49.82 -19.64 -38.94
C PRO A 83 -49.67 -20.71 -40.05
N ARG A 84 -48.57 -21.46 -39.94
CA ARG A 84 -48.33 -22.88 -40.30
C ARG A 84 -47.49 -23.22 -41.54
N ARG A 85 -46.71 -24.29 -41.31
CA ARG A 85 -46.20 -25.38 -42.18
C ARG A 85 -44.76 -25.28 -42.69
N SER A 86 -43.88 -26.00 -41.98
CA SER A 86 -42.93 -26.95 -42.59
C SER A 86 -43.72 -28.04 -43.38
N PRO A 87 -43.16 -28.76 -44.37
CA PRO A 87 -41.75 -29.19 -44.50
C PRO A 87 -41.19 -29.18 -45.95
N GLY A 88 -39.92 -29.57 -46.13
CA GLY A 88 -39.48 -30.15 -47.41
C GLY A 88 -38.10 -29.75 -47.90
N CYS A 89 -37.15 -30.68 -47.74
CA CYS A 89 -35.95 -30.81 -48.55
C CYS A 89 -36.32 -30.83 -50.05
N LEU A 90 -35.61 -30.08 -50.91
CA LEU A 90 -35.24 -30.47 -52.28
C LEU A 90 -34.35 -29.41 -52.97
N ARG A 91 -33.16 -29.89 -53.36
CA ARG A 91 -32.36 -29.61 -54.57
C ARG A 91 -32.19 -28.18 -55.10
N SER A 92 -30.91 -27.82 -55.17
CA SER A 92 -30.27 -26.99 -56.19
C SER A 92 -30.86 -27.16 -57.58
N SER A 93 -31.40 -26.09 -58.15
CA SER A 93 -31.13 -25.63 -59.52
C SER A 93 -32.00 -24.40 -59.83
N MET A 94 -31.44 -23.52 -60.67
CA MET A 94 -32.11 -22.40 -61.34
C MET A 94 -32.56 -21.19 -60.48
N TRP A 95 -31.66 -20.23 -60.30
CA TRP A 95 -31.95 -18.80 -60.54
C TRP A 95 -30.69 -18.10 -61.08
N VAL A 96 -30.39 -18.33 -62.36
CA VAL A 96 -29.54 -17.42 -63.16
C VAL A 96 -30.32 -17.13 -64.43
N ARG A 97 -31.18 -16.11 -64.39
CA ARG A 97 -31.70 -15.40 -65.56
C ARG A 97 -32.42 -14.15 -65.05
N GLY A 98 -31.80 -12.99 -65.28
CA GLY A 98 -32.51 -11.72 -65.15
C GLY A 98 -31.80 -10.59 -64.41
N VAL A 99 -30.50 -10.65 -64.12
CA VAL A 99 -29.76 -9.41 -63.80
C VAL A 99 -29.37 -8.77 -65.13
N LYS A 100 -30.28 -7.92 -65.64
CA LYS A 100 -29.98 -6.93 -66.68
C LYS A 100 -28.71 -6.18 -66.26
N HIS A 101 -27.89 -5.76 -67.22
CA HIS A 101 -26.64 -4.99 -67.05
C HIS A 101 -26.80 -3.79 -66.10
N GLY A 102 -26.83 -4.04 -64.79
CA GLY A 102 -26.64 -3.05 -63.75
C GLY A 102 -25.15 -2.78 -63.70
N ASN A 103 -24.77 -1.51 -63.76
CA ASN A 103 -23.39 -1.04 -63.74
C ASN A 103 -22.57 -1.80 -62.68
N ASN A 104 -21.60 -2.62 -63.11
CA ASN A 104 -20.60 -3.24 -62.21
C ASN A 104 -19.89 -2.19 -61.33
N ARG A 105 -19.89 -0.92 -61.75
CA ARG A 105 -19.40 0.22 -61.00
C ARG A 105 -20.17 0.46 -59.70
N ASP A 106 -21.48 0.24 -59.66
CA ASP A 106 -22.29 0.47 -58.45
C ASP A 106 -22.03 -0.65 -57.42
N LEU A 107 -21.80 -1.88 -57.87
CA LEU A 107 -21.42 -2.99 -56.99
C LEU A 107 -20.04 -2.78 -56.36
N LEU A 108 -19.05 -2.36 -57.15
CA LEU A 108 -17.70 -2.03 -56.66
C LEU A 108 -17.72 -0.85 -55.68
N ASN A 109 -18.44 0.23 -55.99
CA ASN A 109 -18.59 1.37 -55.09
C ASN A 109 -19.26 0.96 -53.76
N ASN A 110 -20.25 0.08 -53.79
CA ASN A 110 -20.91 -0.45 -52.59
C ASN A 110 -19.98 -1.32 -51.74
N ILE A 111 -19.14 -2.16 -52.36
CA ILE A 111 -18.15 -2.98 -51.64
C ILE A 111 -17.11 -2.07 -50.97
N THR A 112 -16.52 -1.11 -51.70
CA THR A 112 -15.54 -0.17 -51.14
C THR A 112 -16.15 0.70 -50.02
N TYR A 113 -17.41 1.12 -50.16
CA TYR A 113 -18.11 1.85 -49.10
C TYR A 113 -18.28 0.99 -47.83
N MET A 114 -18.68 -0.28 -47.98
CA MET A 114 -18.85 -1.21 -46.86
C MET A 114 -17.52 -1.52 -46.16
N GLU A 115 -16.44 -1.72 -46.93
CA GLU A 115 -15.08 -1.91 -46.40
C GLU A 115 -14.59 -0.67 -45.63
N ASN A 116 -14.74 0.52 -46.21
CA ASN A 116 -14.36 1.77 -45.55
C ASN A 116 -15.17 2.00 -44.26
N ASN A 117 -16.48 1.74 -44.29
CA ASN A 117 -17.34 1.85 -43.11
C ASN A 117 -16.94 0.82 -42.04
N PHE A 118 -16.65 -0.42 -42.44
CA PHE A 118 -16.15 -1.44 -41.52
C PHE A 118 -14.82 -1.04 -40.89
N HIS A 119 -13.85 -0.57 -41.67
CA HIS A 119 -12.55 -0.09 -41.16
C HIS A 119 -12.69 1.11 -40.21
N GLN A 120 -13.58 2.05 -40.52
CA GLN A 120 -13.87 3.19 -39.64
C GLN A 120 -14.49 2.74 -38.32
N ARG A 121 -15.47 1.82 -38.36
CA ARG A 121 -16.11 1.26 -37.16
C ARG A 121 -15.14 0.43 -36.33
N LEU A 122 -14.29 -0.37 -36.97
CA LEU A 122 -13.25 -1.16 -36.30
C LEU A 122 -12.21 -0.24 -35.65
N THR A 123 -11.75 0.79 -36.36
CA THR A 123 -10.82 1.79 -35.82
C THR A 123 -11.44 2.51 -34.63
N ALA A 124 -12.68 2.99 -34.76
CA ALA A 124 -13.38 3.66 -33.68
C ALA A 124 -13.58 2.74 -32.45
N TRP A 125 -13.87 1.46 -32.68
CA TRP A 125 -14.01 0.46 -31.62
C TRP A 125 -12.68 0.17 -30.92
N ILE A 126 -11.60 -0.07 -31.67
CA ILE A 126 -10.25 -0.26 -31.10
C ILE A 126 -9.81 0.98 -30.33
N SER A 127 -10.00 2.18 -30.89
CA SER A 127 -9.70 3.44 -30.21
C SER A 127 -10.53 3.62 -28.94
N SER A 128 -11.78 3.16 -28.91
CA SER A 128 -12.59 3.20 -27.68
C SER A 128 -11.99 2.34 -26.58
N PHE A 129 -11.47 1.15 -26.92
CA PHE A 129 -10.81 0.26 -25.97
C PHE A 129 -9.48 0.82 -25.48
N VAL A 130 -8.64 1.34 -26.37
CA VAL A 130 -7.36 1.98 -26.02
C VAL A 130 -7.57 3.16 -25.07
N ARG A 131 -8.65 3.93 -25.23
CA ARG A 131 -8.98 5.04 -24.31
C ARG A 131 -9.33 4.61 -22.90
N THR A 132 -9.70 3.34 -22.67
CA THR A 132 -9.91 2.79 -21.33
C THR A 132 -8.62 2.34 -20.66
N ASP A 133 -7.53 2.15 -21.41
CA ASP A 133 -6.24 1.73 -20.86
C ASP A 133 -5.68 2.82 -19.93
N PRO A 134 -5.45 2.52 -18.63
CA PRO A 134 -4.87 3.47 -17.69
C PRO A 134 -3.58 4.13 -18.20
N ARG A 135 -2.73 3.38 -18.91
CA ARG A 135 -1.45 3.90 -19.46
C ARG A 135 -1.70 4.95 -20.53
N HIS A 136 -2.70 4.71 -21.38
CA HIS A 136 -3.12 5.68 -22.38
C HIS A 136 -3.75 6.93 -21.73
N GLN A 137 -4.54 6.76 -20.67
CA GLN A 137 -5.12 7.88 -19.94
C GLN A 137 -4.03 8.74 -19.27
N ILE A 138 -3.03 8.10 -18.64
CA ILE A 138 -1.86 8.78 -18.06
C ILE A 138 -1.07 9.51 -19.17
N PHE A 139 -0.78 8.83 -20.28
CA PHE A 139 -0.10 9.42 -21.44
C PHE A 139 -0.84 10.66 -21.95
N ARG A 140 -2.16 10.56 -22.13
CA ARG A 140 -3.01 11.66 -22.58
C ARG A 140 -2.97 12.83 -21.58
N PHE A 141 -3.07 12.53 -20.29
CA PHE A 141 -2.98 13.55 -19.24
C PHE A 141 -1.66 14.32 -19.33
N PHE A 142 -0.51 13.64 -19.37
CA PHE A 142 0.79 14.33 -19.44
C PHE A 142 0.99 15.11 -20.74
N ASN A 143 0.40 14.66 -21.85
CA ASN A 143 0.35 15.45 -23.09
C ASN A 143 -0.53 16.70 -22.95
N ASP A 144 -1.65 16.61 -22.25
CA ASP A 144 -2.50 17.76 -21.97
C ASP A 144 -1.75 18.78 -21.08
N VAL A 145 -1.05 18.31 -20.03
CA VAL A 145 -0.17 19.14 -19.18
C VAL A 145 0.93 19.82 -19.99
N ALA A 146 1.58 19.08 -20.88
CA ALA A 146 2.61 19.62 -21.78
C ALA A 146 2.06 20.70 -22.73
N ARG A 147 0.83 20.51 -23.24
CA ARG A 147 0.18 21.43 -24.17
C ARG A 147 -0.31 22.71 -23.49
N GLU A 148 -0.99 22.57 -22.37
CA GLU A 148 -1.66 23.70 -21.70
C GLU A 148 -0.68 24.53 -20.88
N GLY A 149 0.44 23.91 -20.49
CA GLY A 149 1.47 24.47 -19.63
C GLY A 149 1.15 24.19 -18.17
N ALA A 150 2.12 23.62 -17.46
CA ALA A 150 1.98 23.29 -16.03
C ALA A 150 1.65 24.52 -15.14
N GLU A 151 1.94 25.73 -15.61
CA GLU A 151 1.59 26.99 -14.90
C GLU A 151 0.08 27.20 -14.76
N LYS A 152 -0.71 26.78 -15.75
CA LYS A 152 -2.18 26.97 -15.68
C LYS A 152 -2.87 26.06 -14.69
N ILE A 153 -2.19 24.99 -14.27
CA ILE A 153 -2.70 24.03 -13.28
C ILE A 153 -2.68 24.66 -11.87
N GLU A 154 -1.73 25.55 -11.59
CA GLU A 154 -1.60 26.21 -10.29
C GLU A 154 -2.62 27.35 -10.11
N ASP A 155 -2.87 28.13 -11.17
CA ASP A 155 -3.59 29.41 -11.07
C ASP A 155 -5.12 29.27 -11.03
N ILE A 156 -5.65 28.12 -11.42
CA ILE A 156 -7.09 27.89 -11.46
C ILE A 156 -7.27 26.41 -11.18
N GLY A 157 -8.14 26.05 -10.24
CA GLY A 157 -8.66 24.68 -10.10
C GLY A 157 -9.49 24.26 -11.32
N MET A 158 -9.00 24.57 -12.53
CA MET A 158 -9.57 24.20 -13.80
C MET A 158 -9.35 22.72 -14.01
N GLU A 159 -10.46 22.02 -14.21
CA GLU A 159 -10.47 20.79 -14.97
C GLU A 159 -9.76 21.04 -16.31
N ILE A 160 -8.67 20.33 -16.54
CA ILE A 160 -8.03 20.22 -17.85
C ILE A 160 -9.11 19.71 -18.81
N ARG A 161 -9.71 20.62 -19.59
CA ARG A 161 -10.80 20.29 -20.49
C ARG A 161 -10.24 19.41 -21.59
N GLU A 162 -10.93 18.32 -21.88
CA GLU A 162 -10.62 17.45 -23.00
C GLU A 162 -10.86 18.16 -24.33
N GLU A 163 -9.93 19.03 -24.76
CA GLU A 163 -10.09 19.77 -26.00
C GLU A 163 -9.66 18.95 -27.23
N THR A 164 -10.42 19.17 -28.30
CA THR A 164 -10.28 18.58 -29.64
C THR A 164 -8.87 18.74 -30.22
N ALA A 165 -8.44 17.72 -30.97
CA ALA A 165 -7.10 17.56 -31.53
C ALA A 165 -6.46 18.87 -32.04
N THR A 166 -5.45 19.36 -31.33
CA THR A 166 -4.63 20.50 -31.75
C THR A 166 -3.84 20.12 -33.02
N PRO A 167 -3.84 20.95 -34.08
CA PRO A 167 -3.11 20.67 -35.32
C PRO A 167 -1.64 20.31 -35.07
N TYR A 168 -1.13 19.30 -35.80
CA TYR A 168 0.26 18.81 -35.66
C TYR A 168 1.32 19.92 -35.77
N ILE A 169 1.06 20.94 -36.58
CA ILE A 169 1.94 22.10 -36.76
C ILE A 169 2.12 22.86 -35.45
N LEU A 170 1.08 23.04 -34.64
CA LEU A 170 1.17 23.72 -33.36
C LEU A 170 1.96 22.92 -32.31
N ARG A 171 1.97 21.59 -32.42
CA ARG A 171 2.80 20.73 -31.54
C ARG A 171 4.29 20.95 -31.72
N ALA A 172 4.74 21.26 -32.94
CA ALA A 172 6.15 21.59 -33.19
C ALA A 172 6.60 22.89 -32.49
N PHE A 173 5.64 23.73 -32.09
CA PHE A 173 5.90 24.97 -31.35
C PHE A 173 5.67 24.83 -29.84
N CYS A 174 5.22 23.67 -29.35
CA CYS A 174 5.07 23.42 -27.92
C CYS A 174 6.45 23.42 -27.27
N LYS A 175 6.73 24.48 -26.49
CA LYS A 175 7.97 24.60 -25.72
C LYS A 175 8.03 23.64 -24.53
N ALA A 176 6.87 23.23 -24.02
CA ALA A 176 6.77 22.33 -22.88
C ALA A 176 6.51 20.88 -23.31
N SER A 177 7.07 19.93 -22.56
CA SER A 177 6.87 18.49 -22.72
C SER A 177 6.98 17.80 -21.36
N ALA A 178 6.41 16.60 -21.21
CA ALA A 178 6.48 15.81 -20.00
C ALA A 178 6.63 14.31 -20.27
N PHE A 179 7.27 13.61 -19.34
CA PHE A 179 7.24 12.16 -19.27
C PHE A 179 7.00 11.72 -17.82
N SER A 180 6.57 10.47 -17.66
CA SER A 180 6.39 9.88 -16.33
C SER A 180 6.94 8.47 -16.30
N VAL A 181 7.42 8.07 -15.13
CA VAL A 181 7.97 6.74 -14.85
C VAL A 181 7.17 6.17 -13.70
N TRP A 182 6.74 4.92 -13.84
CA TRP A 182 5.87 4.24 -12.91
C TRP A 182 6.47 2.89 -12.53
N ARG A 183 6.10 2.40 -11.36
CA ARG A 183 6.33 1.00 -11.02
C ARG A 183 5.46 0.09 -11.88
N PRO A 184 5.86 -1.16 -12.14
CA PRO A 184 5.11 -2.05 -13.00
C PRO A 184 3.78 -2.46 -12.34
N THR A 185 2.70 -2.29 -13.10
CA THR A 185 1.36 -2.75 -12.73
C THR A 185 0.99 -3.98 -13.55
N SER A 186 0.50 -5.04 -12.89
CA SER A 186 0.20 -6.30 -13.58
C SER A 186 -0.86 -6.11 -14.69
N ASN A 187 -0.71 -6.84 -15.80
CA ASN A 187 -1.67 -6.83 -16.91
C ASN A 187 -3.09 -7.16 -16.47
N GLU A 188 -3.25 -8.01 -15.45
CA GLU A 188 -4.57 -8.35 -14.93
C GLU A 188 -5.21 -7.17 -14.20
N ALA A 189 -4.47 -6.44 -13.36
CA ALA A 189 -4.97 -5.22 -12.72
C ALA A 189 -5.35 -4.15 -13.77
N ILE A 190 -4.52 -3.98 -14.80
CA ILE A 190 -4.81 -3.09 -15.94
C ILE A 190 -6.12 -3.51 -16.61
N ARG A 191 -6.29 -4.79 -16.94
CA ARG A 191 -7.51 -5.33 -17.54
C ARG A 191 -8.74 -5.06 -16.67
N LYS A 192 -8.65 -5.31 -15.36
CA LYS A 192 -9.76 -5.06 -14.42
C LYS A 192 -10.17 -3.60 -14.36
N MET A 193 -9.22 -2.66 -14.41
CA MET A 193 -9.52 -1.24 -14.50
C MET A 193 -10.17 -0.89 -15.84
N MET A 194 -9.64 -1.41 -16.96
CA MET A 194 -10.22 -1.19 -18.30
C MET A 194 -11.66 -1.68 -18.43
N THR A 195 -11.99 -2.82 -17.82
CA THR A 195 -13.34 -3.40 -17.87
C THR A 195 -14.28 -2.84 -16.79
N GLY A 196 -13.79 -1.97 -15.90
CA GLY A 196 -14.54 -1.46 -14.76
C GLY A 196 -14.87 -2.53 -13.71
N GLU A 197 -14.17 -3.66 -13.74
CA GLU A 197 -14.31 -4.73 -12.74
C GLU A 197 -13.57 -4.44 -11.44
N GLY A 198 -12.63 -3.49 -11.45
CA GLY A 198 -11.90 -3.06 -10.26
C GLY A 198 -11.35 -1.65 -10.38
N THR A 199 -10.83 -1.13 -9.26
CA THR A 199 -10.25 0.21 -9.15
C THR A 199 -8.88 0.17 -8.49
N GLY A 200 -7.97 1.07 -8.85
CA GLY A 200 -6.65 1.12 -8.24
C GLY A 200 -6.71 1.45 -6.73
N LYS A 201 -5.85 0.78 -5.96
CA LYS A 201 -5.71 0.94 -4.52
C LYS A 201 -5.11 2.30 -4.14
N GLY A 202 -5.55 2.89 -3.04
CA GLY A 202 -4.90 4.02 -2.40
C GLY A 202 -3.86 3.58 -1.36
N LEU A 203 -3.18 4.56 -0.77
CA LEU A 203 -2.12 4.34 0.24
C LEU A 203 -2.62 3.66 1.52
N ASP A 204 -3.93 3.70 1.79
CA ASP A 204 -4.56 3.10 2.96
C ASP A 204 -4.71 1.56 2.84
N VAL A 205 -4.78 1.05 1.61
CA VAL A 205 -4.92 -0.39 1.32
C VAL A 205 -3.53 -1.02 1.20
N LYS A 206 -3.16 -1.79 2.22
CA LYS A 206 -1.88 -2.47 2.33
C LYS A 206 -2.05 -3.92 1.86
N GLY A 207 -1.62 -4.22 0.65
CA GLY A 207 -1.91 -5.50 0.01
C GLY A 207 -1.28 -5.62 -1.38
N LYS A 208 -0.91 -6.85 -1.75
CA LYS A 208 -0.66 -7.20 -3.15
C LYS A 208 -1.88 -7.89 -3.73
N SER A 209 -2.07 -7.65 -5.02
CA SER A 209 -3.04 -8.34 -5.84
C SER A 209 -2.70 -9.83 -5.93
N ALA A 210 -3.72 -10.69 -5.94
CA ALA A 210 -3.49 -12.12 -6.13
C ALA A 210 -2.92 -12.38 -7.53
N LYS A 211 -2.03 -13.37 -7.63
CA LYS A 211 -1.31 -13.67 -8.88
C LYS A 211 -2.09 -14.60 -9.81
N LYS A 212 -2.96 -15.46 -9.26
CA LYS A 212 -3.70 -16.45 -10.05
C LYS A 212 -5.10 -16.74 -9.49
N GLY A 213 -5.89 -17.38 -10.34
CA GLY A 213 -7.23 -17.87 -10.02
C GLY A 213 -8.32 -16.81 -9.99
N PRO A 214 -9.45 -17.10 -9.32
CA PRO A 214 -10.64 -16.23 -9.34
C PRO A 214 -10.39 -14.83 -8.77
N LEU A 215 -9.39 -14.69 -7.90
CA LEU A 215 -9.01 -13.41 -7.29
C LEU A 215 -7.91 -12.67 -8.06
N SER A 216 -7.42 -13.22 -9.17
CA SER A 216 -6.28 -12.66 -9.91
C SER A 216 -6.49 -11.18 -10.20
N GLY A 217 -5.48 -10.36 -9.87
CA GLY A 217 -5.52 -8.90 -10.01
C GLY A 217 -6.21 -8.14 -8.87
N PHE A 218 -7.03 -8.78 -8.05
CA PHE A 218 -7.66 -8.14 -6.87
C PHE A 218 -6.81 -8.30 -5.62
N VAL A 219 -6.92 -7.35 -4.69
CA VAL A 219 -6.31 -7.41 -3.35
C VAL A 219 -7.18 -8.24 -2.42
N PRO A 220 -6.76 -9.46 -2.01
CA PRO A 220 -7.56 -10.31 -1.15
C PRO A 220 -7.67 -9.71 0.26
N PHE A 221 -8.85 -9.79 0.85
CA PHE A 221 -9.01 -9.34 2.24
C PHE A 221 -8.33 -10.31 3.22
N MET A 222 -8.37 -11.62 2.92
CA MET A 222 -7.66 -12.63 3.69
C MET A 222 -6.19 -12.65 3.32
N GLN A 223 -5.31 -12.33 4.27
CA GLN A 223 -3.85 -12.35 4.13
C GLN A 223 -3.19 -13.48 4.95
N ILE A 224 -4.00 -14.31 5.59
CA ILE A 224 -3.58 -15.56 6.22
C ILE A 224 -4.28 -16.76 5.58
N TYR A 225 -3.54 -17.86 5.47
CA TYR A 225 -4.07 -19.15 4.99
C TYR A 225 -3.60 -20.34 5.84
N GLU A 226 -2.71 -20.12 6.80
CA GLU A 226 -2.37 -21.13 7.80
C GLU A 226 -3.32 -21.02 8.99
N GLU A 227 -3.99 -22.12 9.34
CA GLU A 227 -4.93 -22.17 10.46
C GLU A 227 -4.32 -21.70 11.79
N ASN A 228 -3.05 -22.01 12.04
CA ASN A 228 -2.34 -21.58 13.24
C ASN A 228 -2.14 -20.06 13.31
N HIS A 229 -2.19 -19.35 12.18
CA HIS A 229 -2.06 -17.91 12.11
C HIS A 229 -3.29 -17.16 12.61
N LYS A 230 -4.48 -17.78 12.64
CA LYS A 230 -5.69 -17.20 13.26
C LYS A 230 -5.44 -16.74 14.70
N LYS A 231 -4.68 -17.54 15.46
CA LYS A 231 -4.36 -17.24 16.87
C LYS A 231 -3.42 -16.05 17.03
N LYS A 232 -2.59 -15.77 16.01
CA LYS A 232 -1.60 -14.68 15.98
C LYS A 232 -2.21 -13.35 15.53
N VAL A 233 -3.32 -13.36 14.77
CA VAL A 233 -4.05 -12.13 14.42
C VAL A 233 -4.65 -11.49 15.68
N ARG A 234 -4.57 -10.16 15.78
CA ARG A 234 -5.12 -9.45 16.93
C ARG A 234 -6.64 -9.41 16.83
N TRP A 235 -7.31 -9.61 17.96
CA TRP A 235 -8.75 -9.42 18.02
C TRP A 235 -9.10 -7.96 17.71
N PRO A 236 -10.10 -7.69 16.85
CA PRO A 236 -10.54 -6.33 16.58
C PRO A 236 -11.00 -5.59 17.85
N PRO A 237 -10.92 -4.24 17.89
CA PRO A 237 -11.49 -3.45 18.99
C PRO A 237 -12.99 -3.71 19.15
N LYS A 238 -13.50 -3.66 20.39
CA LYS A 238 -14.92 -3.94 20.70
C LYS A 238 -15.91 -2.99 20.01
N ASN A 239 -15.47 -1.78 19.69
CA ASN A 239 -16.26 -0.71 19.07
C ASN A 239 -15.98 -0.56 17.57
N ALA A 240 -15.13 -1.41 16.99
CA ALA A 240 -14.84 -1.33 15.56
C ALA A 240 -16.00 -1.93 14.77
N MET A 241 -16.54 -1.13 13.84
CA MET A 241 -17.52 -1.55 12.85
C MET A 241 -16.86 -1.72 11.48
N MET A 242 -17.43 -2.55 10.63
CA MET A 242 -17.04 -2.66 9.22
C MET A 242 -18.25 -2.88 8.32
N ARG A 243 -18.04 -2.65 7.03
CA ARG A 243 -19.04 -2.85 5.98
C ARG A 243 -18.61 -3.97 5.03
N ILE A 244 -19.55 -4.83 4.69
CA ILE A 244 -19.36 -5.97 3.81
C ILE A 244 -20.43 -5.92 2.74
N TYR A 245 -20.04 -6.03 1.47
CA TYR A 245 -20.95 -6.08 0.34
C TYR A 245 -20.95 -7.47 -0.30
N TYR A 246 -22.07 -7.81 -0.93
CA TYR A 246 -22.29 -9.05 -1.67
C TYR A 246 -22.88 -8.71 -3.03
N LYS A 247 -22.52 -9.51 -4.04
CA LYS A 247 -23.04 -9.34 -5.41
C LYS A 247 -24.50 -9.71 -5.58
N SER A 248 -25.05 -10.55 -4.70
CA SER A 248 -26.45 -10.99 -4.76
C SER A 248 -27.18 -10.75 -3.43
N GLU A 249 -28.47 -10.43 -3.54
CA GLU A 249 -29.33 -10.21 -2.37
C GLU A 249 -29.44 -11.50 -1.53
N ALA A 250 -29.54 -12.65 -2.20
CA ALA A 250 -29.62 -13.95 -1.55
C ALA A 250 -28.37 -14.26 -0.70
N ALA A 251 -27.17 -13.97 -1.22
CA ALA A 251 -25.93 -14.16 -0.46
C ALA A 251 -25.85 -13.21 0.73
N ARG A 252 -26.23 -11.94 0.55
CA ARG A 252 -26.32 -10.98 1.63
C ARG A 252 -27.30 -11.45 2.70
N ASP A 253 -28.51 -11.84 2.32
CA ASP A 253 -29.58 -12.22 3.26
C ASP A 253 -29.21 -13.45 4.08
N TYR A 254 -28.56 -14.44 3.44
CA TYR A 254 -28.00 -15.58 4.13
C TYR A 254 -26.96 -15.13 5.17
N ALA A 255 -25.96 -14.35 4.75
CA ALA A 255 -24.93 -13.87 5.67
C ALA A 255 -25.51 -13.00 6.79
N PHE A 256 -26.49 -12.15 6.51
CA PHE A 256 -27.18 -11.31 7.48
C PHE A 256 -27.84 -12.16 8.57
N LYS A 257 -28.57 -13.21 8.18
CA LYS A 257 -29.21 -14.14 9.13
C LYS A 257 -28.17 -14.81 10.03
N GLU A 258 -27.10 -15.36 9.45
CA GLU A 258 -26.05 -16.04 10.22
C GLU A 258 -25.31 -15.08 11.16
N LEU A 259 -25.01 -13.86 10.70
CA LEU A 259 -24.37 -12.84 11.53
C LEU A 259 -25.28 -12.36 12.67
N CYS A 260 -26.59 -12.25 12.47
CA CYS A 260 -27.55 -11.93 13.52
C CYS A 260 -27.61 -13.01 14.62
N LEU A 261 -27.64 -14.28 14.21
CA LEU A 261 -27.63 -15.42 15.13
C LEU A 261 -26.34 -15.44 15.95
N LEU A 262 -25.19 -15.33 15.28
CA LEU A 262 -23.88 -15.28 15.93
C LEU A 262 -23.75 -14.07 16.87
N SER A 263 -24.26 -12.89 16.47
CA SER A 263 -24.23 -11.70 17.30
C SER A 263 -24.98 -11.90 18.63
N SER A 264 -26.15 -12.53 18.56
CA SER A 264 -26.98 -12.83 19.74
C SER A 264 -26.30 -13.84 20.67
N GLU A 265 -25.68 -14.87 20.09
CA GLU A 265 -24.89 -15.86 20.82
C GLU A 265 -23.69 -15.21 21.52
N MET A 266 -22.88 -14.42 20.79
CA MET A 266 -21.73 -13.72 21.34
C MET A 266 -22.11 -12.76 22.46
N ALA A 267 -23.22 -12.03 22.32
CA ALA A 267 -23.73 -11.13 23.36
C ALA A 267 -24.14 -11.89 24.62
N SER A 268 -24.81 -13.05 24.47
CA SER A 268 -25.18 -13.91 25.59
C SER A 268 -23.94 -14.43 26.33
N ILE A 269 -22.97 -14.98 25.60
CA ILE A 269 -21.72 -15.50 26.17
C ILE A 269 -20.93 -14.40 26.88
N ALA A 270 -20.81 -13.22 26.26
CA ALA A 270 -20.12 -12.09 26.86
C ALA A 270 -20.84 -11.58 28.12
N SER A 271 -22.18 -11.58 28.15
CA SER A 271 -22.96 -11.20 29.33
C SER A 271 -22.79 -12.19 30.48
N GLU A 272 -22.84 -13.49 30.19
CA GLU A 272 -22.60 -14.55 31.19
C GLU A 272 -21.17 -14.50 31.74
N ALA A 273 -20.19 -14.26 30.88
CA ALA A 273 -18.81 -14.05 31.28
C ALA A 273 -18.67 -12.83 32.20
N LYS A 274 -19.25 -11.68 31.85
CA LYS A 274 -19.25 -10.48 32.71
C LYS A 274 -19.89 -10.76 34.06
N PHE A 275 -21.04 -11.43 34.07
CA PHE A 275 -21.72 -11.83 35.31
C PHE A 275 -20.81 -12.70 36.18
N THR A 276 -20.24 -13.76 35.61
CA THR A 276 -19.33 -14.70 36.31
C THR A 276 -18.11 -13.99 36.89
N LEU A 277 -17.52 -13.06 36.14
CA LEU A 277 -16.36 -12.28 36.59
C LEU A 277 -16.72 -11.26 37.67
N SER A 278 -17.93 -10.69 37.60
CA SER A 278 -18.43 -9.72 38.59
C SER A 278 -18.75 -10.36 39.95
N GLU A 279 -19.16 -11.63 39.96
CA GLU A 279 -19.42 -12.40 41.19
C GLU A 279 -18.12 -12.75 41.95
N ARG A 280 -16.96 -12.71 41.28
CA ARG A 280 -15.67 -13.13 41.86
C ARG A 280 -14.52 -12.14 41.58
N PRO A 281 -14.62 -10.89 42.06
CA PRO A 281 -13.63 -9.85 41.78
C PRO A 281 -12.23 -10.18 42.34
N GLU A 282 -12.14 -10.95 43.42
CA GLU A 282 -10.86 -11.37 44.00
C GLU A 282 -10.14 -12.42 43.16
N GLU A 283 -10.87 -13.33 42.51
CA GLU A 283 -10.29 -14.29 41.56
C GLU A 283 -9.77 -13.56 40.31
N LEU A 284 -10.49 -12.53 39.84
CA LEU A 284 -10.04 -11.67 38.74
C LEU A 284 -8.73 -10.97 39.07
N LYS A 285 -8.63 -10.38 40.27
CA LYS A 285 -7.40 -9.77 40.77
C LYS A 285 -6.26 -10.80 40.86
N LYS A 286 -6.55 -12.02 41.30
CA LYS A 286 -5.57 -13.11 41.37
C LYS A 286 -5.09 -13.51 39.97
N LEU A 287 -5.99 -13.70 39.01
CA LEU A 287 -5.65 -14.03 37.63
C LEU A 287 -4.83 -12.92 36.98
N ALA A 288 -5.21 -11.66 37.19
CA ALA A 288 -4.46 -10.50 36.71
C ALA A 288 -3.05 -10.45 37.30
N ARG A 289 -2.89 -10.72 38.60
CA ARG A 289 -1.57 -10.82 39.25
C ARG A 289 -0.74 -11.97 38.68
N THR A 290 -1.33 -13.15 38.46
CA THR A 290 -0.67 -14.31 37.86
C THR A 290 -0.25 -14.04 36.41
N ALA A 291 -1.09 -13.39 35.61
CA ALA A 291 -0.76 -13.00 34.24
C ALA A 291 0.43 -12.01 34.20
N VAL A 292 0.41 -11.01 35.09
CA VAL A 292 1.53 -10.07 35.25
C VAL A 292 2.82 -10.77 35.69
N ALA A 293 2.73 -11.73 36.61
CA ALA A 293 3.87 -12.51 37.08
C ALA A 293 4.44 -13.42 35.99
N THR A 294 3.58 -14.13 35.25
CA THR A 294 3.96 -15.00 34.12
C THR A 294 4.65 -14.19 33.03
N ARG A 295 4.11 -13.01 32.69
CA ARG A 295 4.76 -12.09 31.76
C ARG A 295 6.12 -11.61 32.24
N ARG A 296 6.24 -11.28 33.54
CA ARG A 296 7.51 -10.86 34.12
C ARG A 296 8.58 -11.96 33.97
N LEU A 297 8.19 -13.23 34.05
CA LEU A 297 9.07 -14.38 33.83
C LEU A 297 9.37 -14.64 32.35
N SER A 298 8.44 -14.32 31.44
CA SER A 298 8.64 -14.50 29.99
C SER A 298 9.45 -13.38 29.31
N MET A 299 9.58 -12.20 29.95
CA MET A 299 10.38 -11.09 29.43
C MET A 299 11.88 -11.41 29.36
N PRO A 300 12.64 -10.89 28.37
CA PRO A 300 14.09 -11.05 28.29
C PRO A 300 14.82 -10.55 29.55
N PRO A 301 15.93 -11.18 29.99
CA PRO A 301 16.65 -10.81 31.21
C PRO A 301 17.05 -9.33 31.30
N LYS A 302 17.40 -8.70 30.16
CA LYS A 302 17.70 -7.26 30.10
C LYS A 302 16.51 -6.40 30.50
N GLU A 303 15.31 -6.74 30.03
CA GLU A 303 14.08 -6.01 30.38
C GLU A 303 13.63 -6.29 31.82
N GLN A 304 13.83 -7.52 32.31
CA GLN A 304 13.60 -7.86 33.72
C GLN A 304 14.52 -7.04 34.65
N LYS A 305 15.80 -6.86 34.28
CA LYS A 305 16.76 -6.04 35.01
C LYS A 305 16.33 -4.57 35.03
N SER A 306 15.91 -4.01 33.89
CA SER A 306 15.38 -2.64 33.81
C SER A 306 14.15 -2.44 34.69
N LEU A 307 13.21 -3.39 34.72
CA LEU A 307 12.05 -3.35 35.63
C LEU A 307 12.44 -3.45 37.11
N ARG A 308 13.43 -4.30 37.45
CA ARG A 308 13.96 -4.40 38.83
C ARG A 308 14.66 -3.11 39.26
N ILE A 309 15.41 -2.47 38.38
CA ILE A 309 16.05 -1.17 38.63
C ILE A 309 15.00 -0.09 38.82
N LEU A 310 13.94 -0.07 38.01
CA LEU A 310 12.82 0.87 38.16
C LEU A 310 12.14 0.71 39.54
N HIS A 311 11.86 -0.53 39.95
CA HIS A 311 11.27 -0.84 41.25
C HIS A 311 12.18 -0.44 42.42
N LYS A 312 13.49 -0.72 42.33
CA LYS A 312 14.47 -0.34 43.37
C LYS A 312 14.69 1.18 43.41
N GLY A 313 14.68 1.87 42.27
CA GLY A 313 14.83 3.32 42.18
C GLY A 313 13.61 4.07 42.76
N LEU A 314 12.40 3.57 42.52
CA LEU A 314 11.14 4.12 43.04
C LEU A 314 10.95 3.94 44.56
N SER A 315 11.72 3.04 45.18
CA SER A 315 11.74 2.76 46.62
C SER A 315 12.50 3.80 47.44
N THR A 316 13.26 4.70 46.81
CA THR A 316 14.07 5.68 47.56
C THR A 316 13.32 7.00 47.75
N THR A 317 13.10 7.38 49.01
CA THR A 317 12.43 8.62 49.45
C THR A 317 13.04 9.88 48.82
N LYS A 318 14.36 9.89 48.59
CA LYS A 318 15.11 11.02 48.03
C LYS A 318 14.77 11.32 46.55
N LEU A 319 14.52 10.29 45.75
CA LEU A 319 14.08 10.44 44.35
C LEU A 319 12.63 10.94 44.26
N ARG A 320 11.78 10.50 45.19
CA ARG A 320 10.39 10.99 45.31
C ARG A 320 10.34 12.49 45.60
N GLU A 321 11.17 13.00 46.51
CA GLU A 321 11.21 14.44 46.82
C GLU A 321 11.79 15.29 45.70
N THR A 322 12.88 14.82 45.07
CA THR A 322 13.54 15.56 43.98
C THR A 322 12.60 15.70 42.78
N PHE A 323 11.84 14.66 42.47
CA PHE A 323 10.86 14.67 41.39
C PHE A 323 9.60 15.48 41.73
N LYS A 324 9.12 15.45 42.99
CA LYS A 324 8.05 16.36 43.46
C LYS A 324 8.45 17.82 43.25
N LYS A 325 9.67 18.21 43.62
CA LYS A 325 10.21 19.56 43.35
C LYS A 325 10.25 19.89 41.87
N MET A 326 10.65 18.95 41.01
CA MET A 326 10.70 19.17 39.56
C MET A 326 9.31 19.33 38.94
N MET A 327 8.32 18.54 39.37
CA MET A 327 6.94 18.63 38.87
C MET A 327 6.22 19.87 39.37
N SER A 328 6.40 20.26 40.65
CA SER A 328 5.92 21.57 41.13
C SER A 328 6.48 22.72 40.29
N ARG A 329 7.78 22.70 39.95
CA ARG A 329 8.36 23.72 39.07
C ARG A 329 7.77 23.72 37.66
N LYS A 330 7.47 22.55 37.09
CA LYS A 330 6.83 22.46 35.76
C LYS A 330 5.38 22.91 35.78
N ILE A 331 4.62 22.55 36.81
CA ILE A 331 3.22 22.99 36.99
C ILE A 331 3.18 24.51 37.16
N SER A 332 4.00 25.08 38.05
CA SER A 332 4.08 26.54 38.22
C SER A 332 4.49 27.26 36.94
N ARG A 333 5.37 26.67 36.12
CA ARG A 333 5.76 27.25 34.82
C ARG A 333 4.67 27.16 33.77
N VAL A 334 3.83 26.11 33.79
CA VAL A 334 2.66 26.00 32.92
C VAL A 334 1.58 26.99 33.35
N GLU A 335 1.37 27.17 34.65
CA GLU A 335 0.45 28.18 35.20
C GLU A 335 0.91 29.60 34.82
N GLU A 336 2.19 29.91 34.98
CA GLU A 336 2.82 31.19 34.62
C GLU A 336 2.75 31.46 33.10
N LEU A 337 2.93 30.44 32.26
CA LEU A 337 2.78 30.56 30.81
C LEU A 337 1.31 30.72 30.41
N SER A 338 0.36 30.09 31.12
CA SER A 338 -1.07 30.23 30.85
C SER A 338 -1.59 31.63 31.17
N THR A 339 -1.02 32.31 32.16
CA THR A 339 -1.40 33.69 32.54
C THR A 339 -0.86 34.75 31.58
N ASN A 340 0.12 34.42 30.73
CA ASN A 340 0.80 35.37 29.84
C ASN A 340 0.44 35.20 28.34
N LEU A 341 -0.50 34.30 28.01
CA LEU A 341 -0.90 34.03 26.62
C LEU A 341 -2.20 34.73 26.24
N CYS A 342 -2.24 35.23 25.00
CA CYS A 342 -3.41 35.86 24.37
C CYS A 342 -4.64 34.93 24.41
N PRO A 343 -5.89 35.44 24.61
CA PRO A 343 -7.10 34.62 24.82
C PRO A 343 -7.36 33.54 23.75
N THR A 344 -6.88 33.73 22.53
CA THR A 344 -7.05 32.78 21.43
C THR A 344 -6.28 31.47 21.65
N VAL A 345 -5.09 31.52 22.28
CA VAL A 345 -4.26 30.33 22.57
C VAL A 345 -4.75 29.60 23.83
N ALA A 346 -5.32 30.32 24.79
CA ALA A 346 -5.96 29.73 25.98
C ALA A 346 -7.19 28.86 25.62
N SER A 347 -7.88 29.17 24.51
CA SER A 347 -8.99 28.35 24.02
C SER A 347 -8.53 26.96 23.52
N GLN A 348 -7.38 26.87 22.86
CA GLN A 348 -6.81 25.60 22.39
C GLN A 348 -6.21 24.77 23.53
N ALA A 349 -5.61 25.42 24.54
CA ALA A 349 -5.12 24.72 25.74
C ALA A 349 -6.27 24.14 26.59
N ASN A 350 -7.41 24.82 26.67
CA ASN A 350 -8.60 24.33 27.39
C ASN A 350 -9.31 23.18 26.65
N ILE A 351 -9.18 23.08 25.32
CA ILE A 351 -9.68 21.93 24.54
C ILE A 351 -8.90 20.65 24.91
N ILE A 352 -7.58 20.75 25.05
CA ILE A 352 -6.72 19.60 25.44
C ILE A 352 -6.99 19.13 26.89
N VAL A 353 -7.42 20.03 27.79
CA VAL A 353 -7.74 19.69 29.19
C VAL A 353 -9.17 19.17 29.35
N SER A 354 -10.11 19.57 28.49
CA SER A 354 -11.52 19.13 28.56
C SER A 354 -11.79 17.74 27.99
N GLU A 355 -10.91 17.20 27.14
CA GLU A 355 -10.95 15.79 26.68
C GLU A 355 -10.51 14.78 27.77
N GLY A 356 -10.10 15.26 28.95
CA GLY A 356 -9.64 14.47 30.09
C GLY A 356 -10.70 14.14 31.15
N LYS A 357 -12.00 14.05 30.79
CA LYS A 357 -13.06 13.72 31.76
C LYS A 357 -13.76 12.39 31.45
N ASP A 358 -13.15 11.31 31.94
CA ASP A 358 -13.82 10.39 32.88
C ASP A 358 -12.75 9.51 33.57
N GLU A 359 -12.21 9.99 34.70
CA GLU A 359 -11.14 9.32 35.48
C GLU A 359 -11.68 8.39 36.59
N ARG A 360 -12.91 7.89 36.46
CA ARG A 360 -13.52 6.97 37.44
C ARG A 360 -13.82 5.57 36.90
N ASP A 361 -12.95 5.03 36.03
CA ASP A 361 -12.87 3.59 35.75
C ASP A 361 -11.45 3.23 35.30
N PHE A 362 -10.62 2.67 36.19
CA PHE A 362 -9.21 2.38 35.86
C PHE A 362 -8.70 1.02 36.34
N ILE A 363 -9.24 -0.05 35.75
CA ILE A 363 -8.48 -1.02 34.94
C ILE A 363 -9.45 -1.50 33.86
N PRO A 364 -9.30 -1.15 32.56
CA PRO A 364 -10.16 -1.76 31.55
C PRO A 364 -9.96 -3.28 31.58
N GLU A 365 -11.01 -4.07 31.81
CA GLU A 365 -10.99 -5.54 31.77
C GLU A 365 -10.31 -6.08 30.50
N GLN A 366 -10.38 -5.31 29.41
CA GLN A 366 -9.71 -5.53 28.13
C GLN A 366 -8.20 -5.78 28.24
N ASN A 367 -7.56 -5.15 29.23
CA ASN A 367 -6.14 -5.34 29.47
C ASN A 367 -5.87 -6.79 29.89
N ILE A 368 -6.66 -7.36 30.80
CA ILE A 368 -6.39 -8.69 31.39
C ILE A 368 -6.45 -9.79 30.30
N SER A 369 -7.49 -9.79 29.46
CA SER A 369 -7.61 -10.77 28.37
C SER A 369 -6.51 -10.60 27.30
N PHE A 370 -6.16 -9.36 26.94
CA PHE A 370 -5.01 -9.06 26.07
C PHE A 370 -3.66 -9.50 26.69
N TYR A 371 -3.49 -9.29 28.01
CA TYR A 371 -2.29 -9.71 28.76
C TYR A 371 -2.18 -11.24 28.83
N LEU A 372 -3.28 -11.98 28.99
CA LEU A 372 -3.32 -13.46 29.03
C LEU A 372 -2.92 -14.07 27.67
N LYS A 373 -3.47 -13.57 26.56
CA LYS A 373 -3.15 -14.06 25.20
C LYS A 373 -1.69 -13.83 24.81
N MET A 374 -1.13 -12.67 25.17
CA MET A 374 0.29 -12.35 24.93
C MET A 374 1.24 -13.26 25.74
N CYS A 375 0.85 -13.71 26.94
CA CYS A 375 1.64 -14.67 27.71
C CYS A 375 1.73 -16.03 26.98
N ARG A 376 0.61 -16.55 26.45
CA ARG A 376 0.60 -17.81 25.68
C ARG A 376 1.42 -17.74 24.39
N SER A 377 1.40 -16.60 23.66
CA SER A 377 2.16 -16.46 22.41
C SER A 377 3.69 -16.47 22.60
N LEU A 378 4.18 -16.06 23.78
CA LEU A 378 5.60 -16.10 24.14
C LEU A 378 6.06 -17.48 24.64
N GLU A 379 5.14 -18.33 25.11
CA GLU A 379 5.43 -19.70 25.52
C GLU A 379 5.57 -20.65 24.33
N PHE A 380 4.79 -20.45 23.26
CA PHE A 380 4.91 -21.25 22.03
C PHE A 380 6.22 -21.01 21.27
N SER A 381 6.73 -19.77 21.23
CA SER A 381 7.99 -19.44 20.55
C SER A 381 9.25 -20.09 21.17
N LYS A 382 9.13 -20.70 22.37
CA LYS A 382 10.23 -21.41 23.03
C LYS A 382 10.22 -22.93 22.82
N LYS A 383 9.14 -23.50 22.26
CA LYS A 383 8.99 -24.96 22.10
C LYS A 383 9.32 -25.49 20.71
N ASP A 384 9.50 -24.61 19.71
CA ASP A 384 9.87 -25.03 18.35
C ASP A 384 11.40 -25.05 18.16
N GLY A 385 12.05 -25.89 18.97
CA GLY A 385 13.45 -26.27 18.81
C GLY A 385 13.59 -27.75 19.11
N ASN A 386 13.79 -28.54 18.05
CA ASN A 386 13.96 -30.00 17.99
C ASN A 386 12.69 -30.85 18.12
N PHE A 387 12.25 -31.46 17.00
CA PHE A 387 12.09 -32.91 16.90
C PHE A 387 12.01 -33.37 15.43
N SER A 388 12.86 -34.33 15.07
CA SER A 388 12.95 -35.00 13.78
C SER A 388 12.03 -36.23 13.68
N SER A 389 11.49 -36.46 12.48
CA SER A 389 11.12 -37.72 11.81
C SER A 389 10.74 -38.96 12.65
N GLU A 390 9.50 -39.47 12.51
CA GLU A 390 9.18 -40.71 11.74
C GLU A 390 7.74 -41.23 11.96
N ARG A 391 7.21 -41.87 10.90
CA ARG A 391 6.20 -42.96 10.78
C ARG A 391 4.68 -42.70 10.70
N LYS A 392 4.21 -43.05 9.47
CA LYS A 392 2.96 -43.65 8.97
C LYS A 392 2.00 -44.31 10.00
N ASN A 393 0.69 -44.06 9.90
CA ASN A 393 -0.28 -45.01 9.31
C ASN A 393 -1.73 -44.46 9.24
N SER A 394 -2.48 -45.10 8.35
CA SER A 394 -3.87 -44.92 7.90
C SER A 394 -4.97 -44.98 8.98
N ASN A 395 -6.07 -44.22 8.80
CA ASN A 395 -7.41 -44.80 8.58
C ASN A 395 -8.53 -43.78 8.33
N GLU A 396 -9.41 -44.19 7.43
CA GLU A 396 -10.80 -43.82 7.10
C GLU A 396 -11.50 -42.66 7.82
N LYS A 397 -12.08 -41.76 7.00
CA LYS A 397 -13.07 -40.76 7.40
C LYS A 397 -14.47 -41.18 6.95
N LYS A 398 -15.44 -41.17 7.87
CA LYS A 398 -16.87 -41.00 7.58
C LYS A 398 -17.38 -39.71 8.24
N PRO A 399 -18.34 -38.98 7.62
CA PRO A 399 -18.79 -37.69 8.11
C PRO A 399 -19.79 -37.86 9.27
N ARG A 400 -19.62 -37.09 10.35
CA ARG A 400 -20.62 -36.96 11.42
C ARG A 400 -21.51 -35.76 11.14
N THR A 401 -22.78 -36.05 10.86
CA THR A 401 -23.91 -35.12 10.93
C THR A 401 -24.15 -34.75 12.39
N VAL A 402 -24.06 -33.47 12.75
CA VAL A 402 -24.40 -32.99 14.09
C VAL A 402 -25.90 -32.66 14.10
N ARG A 403 -26.68 -33.44 14.84
CA ARG A 403 -28.09 -33.21 15.14
C ARG A 403 -28.18 -32.70 16.58
N PHE A 404 -28.68 -31.49 16.77
CA PHE A 404 -28.97 -30.94 18.10
C PHE A 404 -30.16 -31.67 18.72
N LEU A 405 -29.98 -32.21 19.92
CA LEU A 405 -31.05 -32.65 20.81
C LEU A 405 -30.84 -31.95 22.16
N PHE A 406 -31.70 -30.97 22.44
CA PHE A 406 -31.95 -30.49 23.79
C PHE A 406 -32.96 -31.45 24.44
N ALA A 407 -32.55 -32.15 25.49
CA ALA A 407 -33.45 -32.88 26.37
C ALA A 407 -33.11 -32.65 27.84
N ASN A 408 -34.16 -32.23 28.56
CA ASN A 408 -34.32 -31.98 29.98
C ASN A 408 -33.46 -32.82 30.94
N ARG A 409 -32.86 -32.14 31.93
CA ARG A 409 -32.45 -32.73 33.21
C ARG A 409 -33.13 -31.96 34.34
N LYS A 410 -34.11 -32.62 34.97
CA LYS A 410 -34.58 -32.31 36.32
C LYS A 410 -34.15 -33.42 37.27
N ASP A 411 -33.82 -32.97 38.47
CA ASP A 411 -33.79 -33.69 39.75
C ASP A 411 -32.66 -34.69 40.00
N SER A 412 -31.62 -34.22 40.68
CA SER A 412 -31.02 -34.93 41.81
C SER A 412 -30.15 -34.00 42.65
N ASP A 413 -30.74 -33.38 43.66
CA ASP A 413 -30.05 -32.70 44.75
C ASP A 413 -29.66 -33.71 45.84
N LYS A 414 -28.37 -33.76 46.21
CA LYS A 414 -27.90 -33.66 47.61
C LYS A 414 -26.39 -33.87 47.74
N LYS A 415 -25.73 -32.79 48.23
CA LYS A 415 -24.46 -32.78 48.97
C LYS A 415 -23.24 -33.41 48.27
N GLN A 416 -22.74 -32.73 47.23
CA GLN A 416 -21.30 -32.72 46.93
C GLN A 416 -20.73 -31.37 47.37
N LYS A 417 -19.72 -31.39 48.26
CA LYS A 417 -18.98 -30.19 48.64
C LYS A 417 -18.29 -29.64 47.40
N ASN A 418 -18.60 -28.38 47.15
CA ASN A 418 -18.35 -27.57 45.97
C ASN A 418 -16.83 -27.31 45.76
N THR A 419 -16.08 -28.27 45.25
CA THR A 419 -14.86 -27.98 44.48
C THR A 419 -15.30 -27.54 43.09
N GLN A 420 -15.75 -26.29 43.00
CA GLN A 420 -16.06 -25.66 41.72
C GLN A 420 -14.76 -25.52 40.93
N ASP A 421 -14.72 -26.17 39.77
CA ASP A 421 -13.51 -26.30 38.96
C ASP A 421 -12.95 -24.93 38.55
N PRO A 422 -11.64 -24.66 38.76
CA PRO A 422 -10.97 -23.43 38.32
C PRO A 422 -11.02 -23.20 36.80
N VAL A 423 -11.53 -24.17 36.03
CA VAL A 423 -11.65 -24.15 34.57
C VAL A 423 -12.63 -23.06 34.08
N ASN A 424 -13.65 -22.69 34.85
CA ASN A 424 -14.69 -21.74 34.40
C ASN A 424 -14.19 -20.27 34.30
N PHE A 425 -13.18 -19.88 35.09
CA PHE A 425 -12.77 -18.47 35.16
C PHE A 425 -11.90 -18.02 33.98
N GLU A 426 -10.97 -18.87 33.53
CA GLU A 426 -10.15 -18.58 32.34
C GLU A 426 -11.01 -18.53 31.08
N GLU A 427 -11.96 -19.46 30.95
CA GLU A 427 -12.93 -19.49 29.86
C GLU A 427 -13.78 -18.21 29.84
N SER A 428 -14.28 -17.78 31.01
CA SER A 428 -14.99 -16.50 31.13
C SER A 428 -14.15 -15.30 30.69
N ALA A 429 -12.85 -15.27 31.03
CA ALA A 429 -11.95 -14.20 30.60
C ALA A 429 -11.63 -14.22 29.10
N GLU A 430 -11.61 -15.40 28.47
CA GLU A 430 -11.51 -15.55 27.01
C GLU A 430 -12.81 -15.14 26.31
N ASN A 431 -13.96 -15.49 26.88
CA ASN A 431 -15.29 -15.12 26.39
C ASN A 431 -15.54 -13.61 26.38
N LEU A 432 -14.85 -12.82 27.21
CA LEU A 432 -14.85 -11.35 27.09
C LEU A 432 -14.27 -10.83 25.76
N LEU A 433 -13.53 -11.65 24.99
CA LEU A 433 -13.10 -11.28 23.63
C LEU A 433 -14.27 -11.23 22.65
N LEU A 434 -15.39 -11.88 22.97
CA LEU A 434 -16.63 -11.82 22.19
C LEU A 434 -17.45 -10.57 22.49
N ASP A 435 -17.09 -9.80 23.53
CA ASP A 435 -17.79 -8.55 23.87
C ASP A 435 -17.72 -7.54 22.73
N VAL A 436 -18.87 -6.99 22.35
CA VAL A 436 -19.01 -5.96 21.31
C VAL A 436 -19.79 -4.77 21.86
N SER A 437 -19.41 -3.57 21.46
CA SER A 437 -20.11 -2.35 21.88
C SER A 437 -21.43 -2.13 21.16
N ASP A 438 -21.51 -2.51 19.88
CA ASP A 438 -22.75 -2.54 19.11
C ASP A 438 -22.90 -3.94 18.51
N SER A 439 -23.90 -4.69 18.99
CA SER A 439 -24.22 -6.03 18.48
C SER A 439 -25.19 -5.98 17.29
N ASN A 440 -25.70 -4.81 16.91
CA ASN A 440 -26.66 -4.73 15.82
C ASN A 440 -25.99 -5.02 14.47
N VAL A 441 -26.57 -5.96 13.73
CA VAL A 441 -26.26 -6.21 12.32
C VAL A 441 -27.29 -5.47 11.49
N ARG A 442 -26.85 -4.62 10.55
CA ARG A 442 -27.74 -3.76 9.76
C ARG A 442 -27.53 -3.99 8.27
N LYS A 443 -28.60 -4.05 7.49
CA LYS A 443 -28.55 -4.05 6.03
C LYS A 443 -28.13 -2.66 5.50
N LEU A 444 -27.37 -2.61 4.42
CA LEU A 444 -26.86 -1.39 3.77
C LEU A 444 -27.08 -1.45 2.25
N ASP A 445 -28.33 -1.39 1.81
CA ASP A 445 -28.67 -1.52 0.38
C ASP A 445 -28.81 -0.17 -0.33
N GLU A 446 -28.74 0.93 0.41
CA GLU A 446 -28.98 2.28 -0.12
C GLU A 446 -27.76 2.88 -0.81
N TYR A 447 -26.57 2.32 -0.61
CA TYR A 447 -25.33 2.91 -1.10
C TYR A 447 -25.11 2.72 -2.61
N SER A 448 -25.34 1.50 -3.12
CA SER A 448 -25.11 1.17 -4.52
C SER A 448 -26.19 0.23 -5.05
N PRO A 449 -26.77 0.49 -6.23
CA PRO A 449 -27.82 -0.34 -6.79
C PRO A 449 -27.33 -1.71 -7.28
N SER A 450 -26.01 -1.90 -7.43
CA SER A 450 -25.40 -3.13 -7.95
C SER A 450 -24.90 -4.10 -6.88
N CYS A 451 -25.01 -3.74 -5.60
CA CYS A 451 -24.48 -4.55 -4.49
C CYS A 451 -25.39 -4.45 -3.26
N PHE A 452 -25.33 -5.46 -2.40
CA PHE A 452 -26.14 -5.55 -1.19
C PHE A 452 -25.22 -5.55 0.04
N GLY A 453 -25.46 -4.68 1.01
CA GLY A 453 -24.51 -4.41 2.08
C GLY A 453 -24.95 -4.89 3.47
N ILE A 454 -23.96 -5.06 4.35
CA ILE A 454 -24.13 -5.30 5.80
C ILE A 454 -23.14 -4.45 6.59
N SER A 455 -23.62 -3.73 7.60
CA SER A 455 -22.82 -3.14 8.67
C SER A 455 -22.80 -4.06 9.87
N VAL A 456 -21.62 -4.42 10.37
CA VAL A 456 -21.46 -5.36 11.48
C VAL A 456 -20.21 -5.03 12.31
N ALA A 457 -20.21 -5.39 13.60
CA ALA A 457 -19.02 -5.29 14.43
C ALA A 457 -17.90 -6.20 13.91
N GLN A 458 -16.66 -5.69 13.87
CA GLN A 458 -15.51 -6.43 13.35
C GLN A 458 -15.24 -7.73 14.12
N ARG A 459 -15.56 -7.80 15.41
CA ARG A 459 -15.39 -9.04 16.20
C ARG A 459 -16.35 -10.14 15.74
N ILE A 460 -17.60 -9.79 15.42
CA ILE A 460 -18.59 -10.73 14.87
C ILE A 460 -18.10 -11.23 13.51
N PHE A 461 -17.65 -10.31 12.64
CA PHE A 461 -17.06 -10.69 11.36
C PHE A 461 -15.83 -11.60 11.53
N PHE A 462 -14.89 -11.24 12.41
CA PHE A 462 -13.68 -12.03 12.67
C PHE A 462 -14.02 -13.45 13.15
N LYS A 463 -15.03 -13.59 14.01
CA LYS A 463 -15.52 -14.89 14.46
C LYS A 463 -16.13 -15.67 13.29
N ALA A 464 -17.10 -15.08 12.58
CA ALA A 464 -17.85 -15.71 11.51
C ALA A 464 -17.01 -16.14 10.30
N TYR A 465 -16.09 -15.29 9.85
CA TYR A 465 -15.34 -15.47 8.59
C TYR A 465 -13.93 -16.03 8.80
N ILE A 466 -13.30 -15.78 9.96
CA ILE A 466 -11.90 -16.15 10.18
C ILE A 466 -11.78 -17.24 11.21
N SER A 467 -12.37 -17.08 12.38
CA SER A 467 -12.23 -18.09 13.45
C SER A 467 -12.90 -19.41 13.05
N ASP A 468 -14.14 -19.33 12.56
CA ASP A 468 -15.00 -20.51 12.39
C ASP A 468 -14.88 -21.19 11.02
N GLN A 469 -14.40 -20.47 10.01
CA GLN A 469 -14.24 -21.01 8.65
C GLN A 469 -12.87 -21.61 8.44
N ASP A 470 -12.74 -22.60 7.55
CA ASP A 470 -11.44 -23.01 7.03
C ASP A 470 -10.86 -21.88 6.16
N ILE A 471 -9.66 -21.40 6.48
CA ILE A 471 -8.99 -20.32 5.73
C ILE A 471 -7.90 -20.85 4.79
N ARG A 472 -7.68 -22.17 4.74
CA ARG A 472 -6.67 -22.75 3.86
C ARG A 472 -7.00 -22.41 2.41
N ARG A 473 -5.94 -22.17 1.63
CA ARG A 473 -6.03 -21.85 0.20
C ARG A 473 -5.72 -23.07 -0.64
N GLY A 474 -6.46 -23.23 -1.73
CA GLY A 474 -6.11 -24.18 -2.78
C GLY A 474 -4.97 -23.66 -3.67
N PRO A 475 -4.36 -24.52 -4.51
CA PRO A 475 -3.31 -24.12 -5.45
C PRO A 475 -3.72 -23.02 -6.44
N SER A 476 -5.02 -22.88 -6.70
CA SER A 476 -5.60 -21.85 -7.56
C SER A 476 -5.81 -20.51 -6.86
N GLN A 477 -5.67 -20.41 -5.54
CA GLN A 477 -5.99 -19.20 -4.75
C GLN A 477 -4.71 -18.53 -4.21
N ASP A 478 -3.60 -18.73 -4.89
CA ASP A 478 -2.32 -18.18 -4.48
C ASP A 478 -2.28 -16.68 -4.70
N THR A 479 -1.89 -15.97 -3.64
CA THR A 479 -1.75 -14.52 -3.67
C THR A 479 -0.33 -14.09 -3.95
N GLY A 480 0.61 -15.04 -4.05
CA GLY A 480 2.04 -14.77 -4.17
C GLY A 480 2.65 -14.14 -2.92
N ARG A 481 1.98 -14.28 -1.77
CA ARG A 481 2.40 -13.77 -0.46
C ARG A 481 2.34 -14.88 0.57
N GLU A 482 3.31 -14.90 1.48
CA GLU A 482 3.31 -15.78 2.63
C GLU A 482 2.16 -15.46 3.60
N SER A 483 1.74 -16.46 4.38
CA SER A 483 0.70 -16.27 5.39
C SER A 483 1.27 -15.45 6.55
N ILE A 484 1.02 -14.15 6.58
CA ILE A 484 1.56 -13.27 7.62
C ILE A 484 0.41 -12.61 8.41
N PRO A 485 0.24 -12.91 9.73
CA PRO A 485 -0.82 -12.32 10.56
C PRO A 485 -0.81 -10.79 10.58
N ASN A 486 0.38 -10.22 10.46
CA ASN A 486 0.61 -8.79 10.41
C ASN A 486 -0.17 -8.13 9.24
N PHE A 487 -0.09 -8.69 8.04
CA PHE A 487 -0.86 -8.18 6.90
C PHE A 487 -2.38 -8.28 7.10
N GLN A 488 -2.87 -9.30 7.81
CA GLN A 488 -4.29 -9.39 8.15
C GLN A 488 -4.73 -8.25 9.08
N ASP A 489 -3.91 -7.91 10.09
CA ASP A 489 -4.17 -6.76 10.95
C ASP A 489 -4.19 -5.43 10.17
N MET A 490 -3.36 -5.30 9.13
CA MET A 490 -3.35 -4.12 8.25
C MET A 490 -4.65 -4.00 7.46
N ASN A 491 -5.16 -5.10 6.88
CA ASN A 491 -6.46 -5.10 6.21
C ASN A 491 -7.61 -4.72 7.16
N PHE A 492 -7.59 -5.20 8.41
CA PHE A 492 -8.55 -4.76 9.42
C PHE A 492 -8.39 -3.28 9.80
N LYS A 493 -7.18 -2.74 9.80
CA LYS A 493 -6.92 -1.31 10.03
C LYS A 493 -7.49 -0.46 8.88
N CYS A 494 -7.19 -0.84 7.64
CA CYS A 494 -7.66 -0.17 6.43
C CYS A 494 -9.18 0.01 6.41
N VAL A 495 -9.97 -1.06 6.62
CA VAL A 495 -11.44 -0.96 6.63
C VAL A 495 -12.05 -0.27 7.86
N ARG A 496 -11.22 0.17 8.82
CA ARG A 496 -11.66 1.01 9.97
C ARG A 496 -11.42 2.49 9.69
N SER A 497 -10.33 2.82 9.01
CA SER A 497 -10.01 4.19 8.64
C SER A 497 -10.94 4.63 7.53
N HIS A 498 -11.57 5.78 7.72
CA HIS A 498 -12.23 6.49 6.64
C HIS A 498 -11.96 7.96 6.87
N GLU A 499 -11.10 8.50 6.03
CA GLU A 499 -10.80 9.92 5.98
C GLU A 499 -11.69 10.54 4.91
N ASN A 500 -12.43 11.58 5.27
CA ASN A 500 -13.20 12.38 4.32
C ASN A 500 -12.35 13.61 3.96
N PRO A 501 -12.18 13.95 2.67
CA PRO A 501 -12.76 13.33 1.46
C PRO A 501 -11.87 12.22 0.90
N GLY A 502 -12.38 11.00 0.76
CA GLY A 502 -11.64 9.88 0.17
C GLY A 502 -12.52 8.63 0.04
N PRO A 503 -12.14 7.65 -0.80
CA PRO A 503 -12.87 6.39 -0.90
C PRO A 503 -12.87 5.68 0.45
N ARG A 504 -13.97 5.02 0.80
CA ARG A 504 -14.04 4.23 2.02
C ARG A 504 -13.67 2.79 1.73
N ALA A 505 -12.60 2.29 2.35
CA ALA A 505 -12.26 0.88 2.30
C ALA A 505 -13.33 0.01 2.97
N VAL A 506 -13.77 -1.01 2.25
CA VAL A 506 -14.78 -2.00 2.68
C VAL A 506 -14.36 -3.40 2.23
N VAL A 507 -15.18 -4.40 2.57
CA VAL A 507 -14.99 -5.78 2.11
C VAL A 507 -16.05 -6.14 1.10
N LEU A 508 -15.67 -6.82 0.01
CA LEU A 508 -16.59 -7.36 -0.98
C LEU A 508 -16.46 -8.88 -1.04
N GLN A 509 -17.59 -9.56 -0.92
CA GLN A 509 -17.75 -10.99 -1.17
C GLN A 509 -18.01 -11.22 -2.67
N LEU A 510 -17.05 -11.82 -3.37
CA LEU A 510 -17.13 -12.03 -4.81
C LEU A 510 -18.02 -13.20 -5.23
N SER A 511 -18.34 -14.12 -4.31
CA SER A 511 -19.28 -15.22 -4.62
C SER A 511 -20.72 -14.70 -4.66
N GLU A 512 -21.45 -15.15 -5.67
CA GLU A 512 -22.89 -14.89 -5.83
C GLU A 512 -23.76 -15.95 -5.13
N SER A 513 -23.15 -17.08 -4.74
CA SER A 513 -23.83 -18.19 -4.07
C SER A 513 -24.08 -17.88 -2.59
N ALA A 514 -25.31 -18.12 -2.13
CA ALA A 514 -25.65 -18.00 -0.73
C ALA A 514 -24.87 -18.98 0.17
N GLU A 515 -24.60 -20.19 -0.32
CA GLU A 515 -23.85 -21.22 0.43
C GLU A 515 -22.38 -20.82 0.65
N GLU A 516 -21.85 -19.96 -0.21
CA GLU A 516 -20.47 -19.46 -0.11
C GLU A 516 -20.40 -18.03 0.45
N ALA A 517 -21.51 -17.45 0.91
CA ALA A 517 -21.53 -16.06 1.35
C ALA A 517 -20.55 -15.80 2.51
N LEU A 518 -20.37 -16.79 3.40
CA LEU A 518 -19.42 -16.73 4.52
C LEU A 518 -18.01 -17.24 4.18
N ARG A 519 -17.74 -17.60 2.91
CA ARG A 519 -16.46 -18.20 2.49
C ARG A 519 -15.35 -17.15 2.47
N PRO A 520 -14.29 -17.28 3.31
CA PRO A 520 -13.28 -16.24 3.46
C PRO A 520 -12.37 -16.09 2.24
N GLN A 521 -12.16 -17.16 1.47
CA GLN A 521 -11.27 -17.15 0.30
C GLN A 521 -11.80 -16.31 -0.87
N ASN A 522 -13.04 -15.85 -0.83
CA ASN A 522 -13.66 -15.04 -1.87
C ASN A 522 -13.79 -13.55 -1.46
N LEU A 523 -13.26 -13.19 -0.29
CA LEU A 523 -13.26 -11.83 0.21
C LEU A 523 -12.11 -11.02 -0.39
N VAL A 524 -12.44 -9.85 -0.92
CA VAL A 524 -11.47 -8.85 -1.42
C VAL A 524 -11.67 -7.52 -0.72
N VAL A 525 -10.61 -6.72 -0.68
CA VAL A 525 -10.72 -5.30 -0.30
C VAL A 525 -11.41 -4.56 -1.45
N ALA A 526 -12.30 -3.65 -1.14
CA ALA A 526 -13.06 -2.85 -2.09
C ALA A 526 -13.17 -1.40 -1.62
N TYR A 527 -13.54 -0.50 -2.52
CA TYR A 527 -13.89 0.87 -2.18
C TYR A 527 -15.37 1.15 -2.41
N GLU A 528 -15.98 1.81 -1.44
CA GLU A 528 -17.17 2.63 -1.64
C GLU A 528 -16.70 3.97 -2.24
N GLU A 529 -16.94 4.17 -3.53
CA GLU A 529 -16.57 5.39 -4.25
C GLU A 529 -17.57 5.70 -5.37
N CYS A 530 -17.97 6.97 -5.49
CA CYS A 530 -18.87 7.45 -6.56
C CYS A 530 -20.17 6.61 -6.72
N GLY A 531 -20.77 6.16 -5.61
CA GLY A 531 -22.00 5.33 -5.62
C GLY A 531 -21.81 3.89 -6.10
N LYS A 532 -20.55 3.43 -6.18
CA LYS A 532 -20.17 2.08 -6.59
C LYS A 532 -19.36 1.41 -5.49
N VAL A 533 -19.46 0.08 -5.45
CA VAL A 533 -18.56 -0.76 -4.64
C VAL A 533 -17.70 -1.57 -5.58
N LEU A 534 -16.43 -1.17 -5.75
CA LEU A 534 -15.50 -1.82 -6.67
C LEU A 534 -14.35 -2.48 -5.92
N PRO A 535 -14.00 -3.73 -6.25
CA PRO A 535 -12.84 -4.37 -5.66
C PRO A 535 -11.57 -3.65 -6.07
N VAL A 536 -10.61 -3.65 -5.16
CA VAL A 536 -9.36 -2.94 -5.31
C VAL A 536 -8.34 -3.81 -6.03
N VAL A 537 -7.62 -3.22 -6.98
CA VAL A 537 -6.49 -3.80 -7.72
C VAL A 537 -5.23 -2.96 -7.50
N SER A 538 -4.08 -3.43 -7.97
CA SER A 538 -2.86 -2.60 -7.99
C SER A 538 -3.07 -1.34 -8.83
N ASP A 539 -2.77 -0.19 -8.25
CA ASP A 539 -2.69 1.10 -8.92
C ASP A 539 -1.34 1.26 -9.66
N PHE A 540 -1.13 2.45 -10.22
CA PHE A 540 0.13 2.89 -10.82
C PHE A 540 0.85 3.78 -9.81
N ASP A 541 1.86 3.20 -9.15
CA ASP A 541 2.73 3.95 -8.24
C ASP A 541 3.70 4.80 -9.06
N CYS A 542 3.53 6.13 -9.03
CA CYS A 542 4.42 7.04 -9.75
C CYS A 542 5.82 6.98 -9.13
N PHE A 543 6.83 6.67 -9.93
CA PHE A 543 8.22 6.64 -9.48
C PHE A 543 8.83 8.05 -9.55
N LEU A 544 8.77 8.67 -10.73
CA LEU A 544 9.12 10.07 -10.94
C LEU A 544 8.39 10.63 -12.18
N MET A 545 8.39 11.95 -12.31
CA MET A 545 7.96 12.65 -13.52
C MET A 545 8.99 13.68 -13.92
N GLY A 546 9.18 13.86 -15.22
CA GLY A 546 10.11 14.85 -15.77
C GLY A 546 9.41 15.80 -16.72
N THR A 547 9.86 17.04 -16.73
CA THR A 547 9.29 18.08 -17.57
C THR A 547 10.39 18.84 -18.30
N ARG A 548 10.06 19.35 -19.48
CA ARG A 548 10.88 20.27 -20.27
C ARG A 548 10.09 21.54 -20.48
N GLY A 549 10.75 22.69 -20.41
CA GLY A 549 10.11 23.98 -20.71
C GLY A 549 9.12 24.46 -19.64
N VAL A 550 9.11 23.82 -18.47
CA VAL A 550 8.31 24.22 -17.30
C VAL A 550 9.22 25.03 -16.36
N SER A 551 8.74 26.19 -15.88
CA SER A 551 9.46 26.97 -14.88
C SER A 551 9.06 26.55 -13.47
N TYR A 552 10.05 26.34 -12.61
CA TYR A 552 9.91 26.02 -11.21
C TYR A 552 10.31 27.25 -10.39
N THR A 553 9.33 28.07 -10.02
CA THR A 553 9.55 29.37 -9.35
C THR A 553 9.36 29.28 -7.83
N ASN A 554 8.50 28.37 -7.38
CA ASN A 554 8.18 28.20 -5.98
C ASN A 554 9.15 27.21 -5.33
N SER A 555 9.83 27.63 -4.26
CA SER A 555 10.71 26.77 -3.49
C SER A 555 9.94 25.61 -2.84
N LEU A 556 10.63 24.51 -2.52
CA LEU A 556 10.08 23.48 -1.64
C LEU A 556 9.58 24.10 -0.31
N PRO A 557 8.47 23.59 0.26
CA PRO A 557 8.05 23.95 1.60
C PRO A 557 9.20 23.79 2.63
N LYS A 558 9.31 24.72 3.58
CA LYS A 558 10.44 24.76 4.53
C LYS A 558 10.54 23.48 5.37
N ASP A 559 9.40 22.93 5.77
CA ASP A 559 9.27 21.66 6.47
C ASP A 559 9.79 20.49 5.62
N GLN A 560 9.54 20.49 4.30
CA GLN A 560 10.11 19.50 3.40
C GLN A 560 11.63 19.66 3.24
N ILE A 561 12.17 20.88 3.23
CA ILE A 561 13.62 21.13 3.21
C ILE A 561 14.27 20.57 4.48
N GLU A 562 13.68 20.80 5.65
CA GLU A 562 14.18 20.24 6.91
C GLU A 562 14.04 18.72 6.97
N LEU A 563 12.97 18.16 6.38
CA LEU A 563 12.80 16.73 6.22
C LEU A 563 13.87 16.13 5.29
N LEU A 564 14.26 16.84 4.23
CA LEU A 564 15.31 16.42 3.29
C LEU A 564 16.69 16.40 3.96
N LYS A 565 17.01 17.42 4.78
CA LYS A 565 18.22 17.43 5.61
C LYS A 565 18.23 16.29 6.64
N TRP A 566 17.09 16.03 7.28
CA TRP A 566 16.95 14.90 8.18
C TRP A 566 17.20 13.58 7.44
N LEU A 567 16.61 13.41 6.26
CA LEU A 567 16.78 12.23 5.40
C LEU A 567 18.26 11.98 5.12
N LEU A 568 18.99 12.99 4.66
CA LEU A 568 20.43 12.89 4.39
C LEU A 568 21.24 12.45 5.61
N THR A 569 20.96 13.05 6.77
CA THR A 569 21.61 12.67 8.04
C THR A 569 21.34 11.20 8.39
N GLN A 570 20.13 10.71 8.09
CA GLN A 570 19.80 9.31 8.36
C GLN A 570 20.40 8.35 7.33
N ILE A 571 20.45 8.72 6.05
CA ILE A 571 21.13 7.93 5.00
C ILE A 571 22.61 7.78 5.36
N GLU A 572 23.29 8.88 5.69
CA GLU A 572 24.67 8.87 6.14
C GLU A 572 24.87 7.91 7.32
N SER A 573 24.02 7.99 8.35
CA SER A 573 24.08 7.09 9.51
C SER A 573 23.84 5.62 9.16
N VAL A 574 23.12 5.31 8.08
CA VAL A 574 22.92 3.93 7.62
C VAL A 574 24.15 3.43 6.86
N LEU A 575 24.74 4.27 5.99
CA LEU A 575 25.95 3.95 5.23
C LEU A 575 27.19 3.81 6.13
N ASP A 576 27.26 4.59 7.22
CA ASP A 576 28.34 4.52 8.21
C ASP A 576 28.23 3.31 9.17
N ASP A 577 27.14 2.53 9.11
CA ASP A 577 26.98 1.37 10.00
C ASP A 577 28.09 0.34 9.71
N PRO A 578 28.87 -0.10 10.72
CA PRO A 578 29.99 -1.02 10.50
C PRO A 578 29.63 -2.34 9.82
N ARG A 579 28.36 -2.76 9.92
CA ARG A 579 27.87 -3.97 9.24
C ARG A 579 27.75 -3.77 7.73
N ILE A 580 27.59 -2.52 7.30
CA ILE A 580 27.54 -2.08 5.91
C ILE A 580 28.94 -1.73 5.40
N SER A 581 29.73 -0.99 6.18
CA SER A 581 31.02 -0.43 5.72
C SER A 581 32.23 -1.38 5.80
N ASP A 582 32.21 -2.43 6.63
CA ASP A 582 33.34 -3.35 6.80
C ASP A 582 33.07 -4.72 6.17
N GLU A 583 33.48 -4.89 4.91
CA GLU A 583 33.38 -6.18 4.20
C GLU A 583 34.24 -7.27 4.84
N ASN A 584 35.39 -6.89 5.41
CA ASN A 584 36.36 -7.83 5.97
C ASN A 584 35.92 -8.41 7.33
N ARG A 585 35.00 -7.75 8.03
CA ARG A 585 34.44 -8.26 9.30
C ARG A 585 33.36 -9.31 9.14
N ARG A 586 32.85 -9.51 7.93
CA ARG A 586 31.70 -10.38 7.73
C ARG A 586 32.12 -11.84 7.78
N THR A 587 31.44 -12.61 8.61
CA THR A 587 31.48 -14.05 8.43
C THR A 587 30.72 -14.40 7.16
N PRO A 588 31.14 -15.41 6.38
CA PRO A 588 30.43 -15.85 5.17
C PRO A 588 28.95 -16.23 5.38
N TYR A 589 28.52 -16.34 6.64
CA TYR A 589 27.17 -16.77 7.04
C TYR A 589 26.29 -15.63 7.55
N GLU A 590 26.81 -14.42 7.77
CA GLU A 590 26.00 -13.30 8.27
C GLU A 590 25.33 -12.57 7.10
N LYS A 591 24.01 -12.74 6.99
CA LYS A 591 23.20 -12.04 5.99
C LYS A 591 23.26 -10.53 6.23
N LEU A 592 23.66 -9.80 5.21
CA LEU A 592 23.60 -8.34 5.18
C LEU A 592 22.20 -7.86 5.53
N PRO A 593 22.05 -6.88 6.43
CA PRO A 593 20.75 -6.27 6.64
C PRO A 593 20.33 -5.54 5.36
N ASP A 594 19.10 -5.75 4.92
CA ASP A 594 18.50 -5.01 3.81
C ASP A 594 18.23 -3.54 4.21
N TRP A 595 18.02 -2.68 3.21
CA TRP A 595 17.81 -1.25 3.43
C TRP A 595 16.57 -1.01 4.29
N THR A 596 15.47 -1.73 4.03
CA THR A 596 14.21 -1.58 4.77
C THR A 596 14.37 -1.87 6.26
N SER A 597 15.10 -2.93 6.61
CA SER A 597 15.42 -3.34 7.98
C SER A 597 16.28 -2.29 8.69
N MET A 598 17.22 -1.67 7.98
CA MET A 598 18.05 -0.58 8.51
C MET A 598 17.23 0.69 8.70
N TRP A 599 16.41 1.06 7.72
CA TRP A 599 15.55 2.22 7.78
C TRP A 599 14.48 2.11 8.87
N LEU A 600 13.93 0.91 9.11
CA LEU A 600 13.01 0.67 10.22
C LEU A 600 13.64 1.01 11.58
N LYS A 601 14.95 0.80 11.76
CA LYS A 601 15.65 1.20 13.00
C LYS A 601 15.73 2.71 13.12
N VAL A 602 16.03 3.40 12.01
CA VAL A 602 15.99 4.87 11.93
C VAL A 602 14.61 5.38 12.36
N LEU A 603 13.55 4.84 11.77
CA LEU A 603 12.18 5.25 12.06
C LEU A 603 11.81 5.01 13.52
N LYS A 604 12.15 3.85 14.11
CA LYS A 604 11.92 3.58 15.54
C LYS A 604 12.66 4.56 16.45
N LYS A 605 13.91 4.91 16.11
CA LYS A 605 14.72 5.89 16.85
C LYS A 605 14.14 7.30 16.75
N SER A 606 13.70 7.71 15.56
CA SER A 606 13.05 9.01 15.33
C SER A 606 11.70 9.11 16.02
N ALA A 607 10.89 8.06 15.94
CA ALA A 607 9.65 7.90 16.67
C ALA A 607 9.82 8.05 18.19
N ALA A 608 10.86 7.44 18.77
CA ALA A 608 11.18 7.56 20.19
C ALA A 608 11.54 9.00 20.60
N LYS A 609 12.00 9.82 19.65
CA LYS A 609 12.25 11.26 19.83
C LYS A 609 11.02 12.13 19.55
N GLY A 610 9.88 11.53 19.16
CA GLY A 610 8.66 12.25 18.84
C GLY A 610 8.64 12.85 17.43
N PHE A 611 9.54 12.42 16.53
CA PHE A 611 9.58 12.93 15.16
C PHE A 611 8.68 12.10 14.25
N TYR A 612 7.58 12.71 13.79
CA TYR A 612 6.62 12.16 12.83
C TYR A 612 6.23 13.28 11.86
N PRO A 613 6.85 13.33 10.67
CA PRO A 613 6.43 14.26 9.63
C PRO A 613 4.96 14.05 9.28
N ASP A 614 4.21 15.14 9.15
CA ASP A 614 2.86 15.12 8.62
C ASP A 614 2.94 14.92 7.11
N MET A 615 2.31 13.86 6.61
CA MET A 615 2.29 13.55 5.18
C MET A 615 1.10 14.26 4.52
N PRO A 616 1.31 15.05 3.45
CA PRO A 616 0.22 15.62 2.69
C PRO A 616 -0.64 14.54 2.01
N THR A 617 -1.86 14.88 1.59
CA THR A 617 -2.84 13.94 1.01
C THR A 617 -2.28 13.09 -0.12
N TYR A 618 -1.54 13.71 -1.05
CA TYR A 618 -0.91 13.02 -2.18
C TYR A 618 0.60 12.79 -1.97
N GLY A 619 1.09 12.85 -0.72
CA GLY A 619 2.52 12.77 -0.41
C GLY A 619 3.25 14.09 -0.58
N PHE A 620 4.57 14.06 -0.39
CA PHE A 620 5.41 15.25 -0.51
C PHE A 620 5.64 15.64 -1.99
N GLY A 621 6.12 16.85 -2.20
CA GLY A 621 6.40 17.37 -3.54
C GLY A 621 6.62 18.87 -3.52
N ASP A 622 7.31 19.37 -4.56
CA ASP A 622 7.29 20.79 -4.88
C ASP A 622 5.87 21.21 -5.33
N PRO A 623 5.50 22.50 -5.19
CA PRO A 623 4.14 22.95 -5.47
C PRO A 623 3.63 22.56 -6.87
N LYS A 624 4.51 22.56 -7.87
CA LYS A 624 4.15 22.26 -9.26
C LYS A 624 3.90 20.78 -9.47
N SER A 625 4.84 19.96 -9.00
CA SER A 625 4.69 18.51 -9.06
C SER A 625 3.47 18.05 -8.25
N TYR A 626 3.23 18.66 -7.09
CA TYR A 626 2.05 18.36 -6.27
C TYR A 626 0.75 18.70 -7.01
N ALA A 627 0.65 19.88 -7.63
CA ALA A 627 -0.55 20.29 -8.38
C ALA A 627 -0.83 19.39 -9.59
N ILE A 628 0.21 18.95 -10.31
CA ILE A 628 0.09 17.97 -11.39
C ILE A 628 -0.45 16.64 -10.86
N MET A 629 0.06 16.17 -9.72
CA MET A 629 -0.38 14.91 -9.12
C MET A 629 -1.79 14.97 -8.55
N GLU A 630 -2.18 16.07 -7.90
CA GLU A 630 -3.55 16.30 -7.48
C GLU A 630 -4.51 16.26 -8.67
N SER A 631 -4.13 16.89 -9.79
CA SER A 631 -4.95 16.92 -11.00
C SER A 631 -5.11 15.55 -11.65
N ILE A 632 -4.04 14.75 -11.77
CA ILE A 632 -4.16 13.38 -12.33
C ILE A 632 -4.94 12.47 -11.40
N VAL A 633 -4.74 12.55 -10.08
CA VAL A 633 -5.50 11.74 -9.11
C VAL A 633 -6.98 12.10 -9.19
N GLY A 634 -7.34 13.39 -9.25
CA GLY A 634 -8.71 13.84 -9.46
C GLY A 634 -9.32 13.25 -10.74
N ARG A 635 -8.65 13.42 -11.88
CA ARG A 635 -9.11 12.92 -13.19
C ARG A 635 -9.28 11.40 -13.21
N MET A 636 -8.38 10.65 -12.57
CA MET A 636 -8.42 9.19 -12.56
C MET A 636 -9.46 8.64 -11.57
N THR A 637 -9.73 9.36 -10.47
CA THR A 637 -10.66 8.93 -9.41
C THR A 637 -12.11 8.85 -9.91
N GLU A 638 -12.53 9.74 -10.81
CA GLU A 638 -13.88 9.71 -11.39
C GLU A 638 -14.15 8.47 -12.27
N GLY A 639 -13.09 7.82 -12.75
CA GLY A 639 -13.17 6.67 -13.66
C GLY A 639 -12.75 5.36 -13.01
N ILE A 640 -11.45 5.18 -12.86
CA ILE A 640 -10.80 3.88 -12.59
C ILE A 640 -9.89 3.88 -11.36
N GLY A 641 -9.54 5.05 -10.83
CA GLY A 641 -8.65 5.19 -9.68
C GLY A 641 -7.22 4.68 -9.93
N ALA A 642 -6.73 4.77 -11.17
CA ALA A 642 -5.43 4.21 -11.56
C ALA A 642 -4.23 4.89 -10.90
N VAL A 643 -4.36 6.15 -10.49
CA VAL A 643 -3.31 6.91 -9.79
C VAL A 643 -3.93 7.49 -8.53
N ARG A 644 -3.32 7.23 -7.37
CA ARG A 644 -3.91 7.57 -6.06
C ARG A 644 -2.98 8.39 -5.15
N HIS A 645 -1.72 8.58 -5.52
CA HIS A 645 -0.75 9.35 -4.75
C HIS A 645 0.36 9.94 -5.65
N GLY A 646 1.15 10.83 -5.07
CA GLY A 646 2.31 11.49 -5.69
C GLY A 646 3.52 10.57 -5.87
N PRO A 647 4.60 11.08 -6.50
CA PRO A 647 5.73 10.27 -6.91
C PRO A 647 6.68 9.92 -5.77
N GLU A 648 7.27 8.73 -5.87
CA GLU A 648 8.21 8.16 -4.91
C GLU A 648 9.52 8.98 -4.78
N CYS A 649 9.87 9.78 -5.80
CA CYS A 649 11.01 10.69 -5.74
C CYS A 649 10.93 11.70 -4.58
N PHE A 650 9.73 11.98 -4.07
CA PHE A 650 9.50 12.84 -2.91
C PHE A 650 9.20 12.07 -1.61
N ASN A 651 9.24 10.74 -1.62
CA ASN A 651 9.02 9.95 -0.40
C ASN A 651 10.24 10.03 0.55
N TYR A 652 10.35 11.14 1.28
CA TYR A 652 11.48 11.42 2.17
C TYR A 652 11.40 10.68 3.51
N GLN A 653 10.19 10.32 3.94
CA GLN A 653 9.99 9.65 5.22
C GLN A 653 10.28 8.15 5.12
N PHE A 654 9.92 7.53 3.99
CA PHE A 654 10.04 6.09 3.76
C PHE A 654 10.67 5.78 2.39
N PRO A 655 11.89 6.23 2.09
CA PRO A 655 12.54 5.99 0.80
C PRO A 655 12.69 4.50 0.52
N GLN A 656 12.03 4.03 -0.54
CA GLN A 656 11.97 2.61 -0.88
C GLN A 656 13.18 2.09 -1.66
N GLU A 657 13.33 0.76 -1.70
CA GLU A 657 14.24 0.09 -2.63
C GLU A 657 13.73 0.25 -4.07
N LEU A 658 14.66 0.22 -5.03
CA LEU A 658 14.33 0.32 -6.44
C LEU A 658 13.77 -1.01 -6.95
N ASP A 659 12.73 -0.95 -7.76
CA ASP A 659 12.27 -2.10 -8.55
C ASP A 659 13.28 -2.40 -9.67
N ASP A 660 13.24 -3.63 -10.20
CA ASP A 660 14.13 -4.01 -11.31
C ASP A 660 13.65 -3.51 -12.66
N GLU A 661 12.35 -3.26 -12.77
CA GLU A 661 11.66 -2.87 -13.99
C GLU A 661 10.76 -1.68 -13.67
N PHE A 662 10.63 -0.79 -14.64
CA PHE A 662 9.78 0.40 -14.60
C PHE A 662 9.01 0.54 -15.90
N LEU A 663 7.85 1.18 -15.84
CA LEU A 663 7.09 1.61 -17.00
C LEU A 663 7.36 3.09 -17.27
N ILE A 664 8.01 3.41 -18.39
CA ILE A 664 8.13 4.80 -18.86
C ILE A 664 7.01 5.11 -19.85
N ILE A 665 6.37 6.27 -19.67
CA ILE A 665 5.31 6.80 -20.53
C ILE A 665 5.77 8.16 -21.08
N CYS A 666 5.93 8.25 -22.40
CA CYS A 666 6.45 9.43 -23.08
C CYS A 666 6.07 9.40 -24.58
N ASP A 667 5.95 10.57 -25.20
CA ASP A 667 5.50 10.72 -26.60
C ASP A 667 6.60 10.49 -27.64
N ASN A 668 7.87 10.44 -27.21
CA ASN A 668 9.02 10.33 -28.09
C ASN A 668 9.98 9.19 -27.67
N LEU A 669 9.46 8.06 -27.18
CA LEU A 669 10.28 6.88 -26.91
C LEU A 669 10.82 6.25 -28.21
N PRO A 670 11.98 5.57 -28.15
CA PRO A 670 12.50 4.80 -29.27
C PRO A 670 11.44 3.83 -29.83
N GLY A 671 11.31 3.79 -31.17
CA GLY A 671 10.29 2.98 -31.83
C GLY A 671 8.91 3.65 -31.92
N ASN A 672 8.77 4.91 -31.50
CA ASN A 672 7.53 5.69 -31.55
C ASN A 672 6.37 5.01 -30.81
N VAL A 673 6.68 4.37 -29.67
CA VAL A 673 5.70 3.76 -28.78
C VAL A 673 5.35 4.73 -27.64
N PRO A 674 4.09 4.79 -27.18
CA PRO A 674 3.67 5.72 -26.13
C PRO A 674 4.15 5.32 -24.71
N TRP A 675 4.53 4.05 -24.54
CA TRP A 675 5.11 3.55 -23.29
C TRP A 675 5.97 2.31 -23.52
N LYS A 676 6.95 2.07 -22.65
CA LYS A 676 7.87 0.92 -22.68
C LYS A 676 8.18 0.46 -21.25
N HIS A 677 8.26 -0.85 -21.02
CA HIS A 677 8.87 -1.38 -19.79
C HIS A 677 10.39 -1.47 -19.96
N VAL A 678 11.12 -1.02 -18.95
CA VAL A 678 12.58 -0.87 -18.98
C VAL A 678 13.18 -1.32 -17.66
N ASN A 679 14.36 -1.92 -17.70
CA ASN A 679 15.11 -2.20 -16.47
C ASN A 679 15.77 -0.92 -15.91
N VAL A 680 16.41 -1.01 -14.74
CA VAL A 680 17.08 0.13 -14.09
C VAL A 680 18.13 0.80 -14.99
N GLN A 681 18.96 0.01 -15.69
CA GLN A 681 20.02 0.54 -16.55
C GLN A 681 19.44 1.25 -17.76
N GLU A 682 18.50 0.61 -18.47
CA GLU A 682 17.79 1.22 -19.60
C GLU A 682 17.07 2.51 -19.17
N LEU A 683 16.47 2.54 -17.99
CA LEU A 683 15.85 3.74 -17.44
C LEU A 683 16.89 4.84 -17.25
N GLN A 684 18.04 4.54 -16.63
CA GLN A 684 19.12 5.51 -16.44
C GLN A 684 19.63 6.07 -17.77
N ASP A 685 19.79 5.23 -18.79
CA ASP A 685 20.22 5.65 -20.13
C ASP A 685 19.20 6.59 -20.79
N ILE A 686 17.91 6.26 -20.69
CA ILE A 686 16.83 7.13 -21.19
C ILE A 686 16.82 8.45 -20.43
N LEU A 687 16.91 8.43 -19.10
CA LEU A 687 16.94 9.64 -18.28
C LEU A 687 18.15 10.51 -18.60
N HIS A 688 19.31 9.92 -18.87
CA HIS A 688 20.50 10.63 -19.34
C HIS A 688 20.24 11.37 -20.66
N SER A 689 19.59 10.71 -21.63
CA SER A 689 19.18 11.34 -22.89
C SER A 689 18.14 12.44 -22.66
N LYS A 690 17.21 12.24 -21.73
CA LYS A 690 16.19 13.26 -21.40
C LYS A 690 16.81 14.53 -20.81
N ILE A 691 17.87 14.41 -20.01
CA ILE A 691 18.61 15.59 -19.53
C ILE A 691 19.22 16.37 -20.71
N ASP A 692 19.78 15.68 -21.71
CA ASP A 692 20.34 16.32 -22.92
C ASP A 692 19.26 17.01 -23.76
N GLU A 693 18.06 16.43 -23.81
CA GLU A 693 16.88 17.03 -24.43
C GLU A 693 16.32 18.23 -23.65
N GLY A 694 16.86 18.55 -22.47
CA GLY A 694 16.48 19.68 -21.63
C GLY A 694 15.37 19.38 -20.62
N TYR A 695 15.09 18.11 -20.31
CA TYR A 695 14.17 17.75 -19.23
C TYR A 695 14.86 17.82 -17.86
N SER A 696 14.09 18.21 -16.85
CA SER A 696 14.45 18.09 -15.44
C SER A 696 13.47 17.17 -14.72
N PHE A 697 13.95 16.48 -13.68
CA PHE A 697 13.14 15.63 -12.81
C PHE A 697 13.79 15.54 -11.42
N PRO A 698 13.00 15.49 -10.33
CA PRO A 698 13.52 15.33 -8.98
C PRO A 698 14.03 13.90 -8.75
N LEU A 699 15.07 13.75 -7.92
CA LEU A 699 15.58 12.44 -7.48
C LEU A 699 15.50 12.31 -5.96
N ASN A 700 15.10 11.15 -5.45
CA ASN A 700 15.21 10.91 -4.02
C ASN A 700 16.70 10.85 -3.62
N PRO A 701 17.16 11.54 -2.57
CA PRO A 701 18.56 11.45 -2.13
C PRO A 701 19.02 10.05 -1.75
N LYS A 702 18.10 9.17 -1.34
CA LYS A 702 18.41 7.75 -1.16
C LYS A 702 18.95 7.16 -2.45
N TRP A 703 18.36 7.46 -3.60
CA TRP A 703 18.82 6.93 -4.88
C TRP A 703 20.20 7.46 -5.22
N ILE A 704 20.40 8.77 -5.08
CA ILE A 704 21.68 9.43 -5.37
C ILE A 704 22.83 8.83 -4.56
N LEU A 705 22.59 8.51 -3.28
CA LEU A 705 23.64 8.13 -2.34
C LEU A 705 23.78 6.62 -2.12
N ALA A 706 22.69 5.86 -2.28
CA ALA A 706 22.65 4.44 -1.94
C ALA A 706 22.56 3.53 -3.17
N ASP A 707 22.04 4.02 -4.30
CA ASP A 707 21.82 3.21 -5.50
C ASP A 707 22.79 3.58 -6.63
N GLN A 708 23.41 2.56 -7.22
CA GLN A 708 24.43 2.75 -8.26
C GLN A 708 23.87 3.43 -9.53
N GLY A 709 24.68 4.31 -10.12
CA GLY A 709 24.36 5.06 -11.35
C GLY A 709 23.55 6.35 -11.17
N TRP A 710 22.78 6.49 -10.07
CA TRP A 710 21.88 7.64 -9.88
C TRP A 710 22.61 8.96 -9.57
N LYS A 711 23.79 8.90 -8.95
CA LYS A 711 24.65 10.10 -8.78
C LYS A 711 25.06 10.72 -10.11
N ALA A 712 25.32 9.92 -11.15
CA ALA A 712 25.69 10.42 -12.47
C ALA A 712 24.55 11.23 -13.12
N LEU A 713 23.30 10.81 -12.95
CA LEU A 713 22.12 11.57 -13.39
C LEU A 713 21.99 12.91 -12.64
N TYR A 714 22.16 12.88 -11.31
CA TYR A 714 22.14 14.07 -10.47
C TYR A 714 23.21 15.08 -10.89
N ASP A 715 24.45 14.62 -11.06
CA ASP A 715 25.58 15.46 -11.47
C ASP A 715 25.37 16.05 -12.87
N LYS A 716 24.82 15.26 -13.79
CA LYS A 716 24.49 15.75 -15.13
C LYS A 716 23.43 16.85 -15.11
N MET A 717 22.41 16.76 -14.26
CA MET A 717 21.44 17.85 -14.08
C MET A 717 22.08 19.09 -13.45
N LEU A 718 22.93 18.91 -12.43
CA LEU A 718 23.66 20.02 -11.79
C LEU A 718 24.60 20.75 -12.76
N LEU A 719 25.28 20.02 -13.65
CA LEU A 719 26.23 20.57 -14.60
C LEU A 719 25.58 21.08 -15.90
N SER A 720 24.27 20.88 -16.06
CA SER A 720 23.56 21.28 -17.28
C SER A 720 23.59 22.80 -17.48
N SER A 721 23.89 23.26 -18.68
CA SER A 721 23.78 24.67 -19.05
C SER A 721 22.33 25.12 -19.32
N ASN A 722 21.35 24.21 -19.23
CA ASN A 722 19.95 24.54 -19.47
C ASN A 722 19.34 25.27 -18.27
N LYS A 723 18.86 26.51 -18.51
CA LYS A 723 18.28 27.37 -17.46
C LYS A 723 17.13 26.72 -16.70
N ASN A 724 16.22 26.01 -17.39
CA ASN A 724 15.06 25.40 -16.74
C ASN A 724 15.48 24.25 -15.80
N ILE A 725 16.53 23.52 -16.17
CA ILE A 725 17.10 22.47 -15.31
C ILE A 725 17.72 23.12 -14.06
N GLN A 726 18.49 24.20 -14.22
CA GLN A 726 19.09 24.92 -13.10
C GLN A 726 18.05 25.53 -12.15
N GLU A 727 16.96 26.09 -12.68
CA GLU A 727 15.82 26.58 -11.90
C GLU A 727 15.20 25.44 -11.07
N ALA A 728 14.89 24.30 -11.70
CA ALA A 728 14.32 23.14 -11.04
C ALA A 728 15.25 22.58 -9.94
N MET A 729 16.56 22.46 -10.22
CA MET A 729 17.55 22.03 -9.23
C MET A 729 17.68 22.99 -8.05
N THR A 730 17.44 24.29 -8.25
CA THR A 730 17.44 25.28 -7.18
C THR A 730 16.20 25.15 -6.29
N VAL A 731 15.07 24.71 -6.83
CA VAL A 731 13.88 24.39 -6.05
C VAL A 731 14.05 23.11 -5.23
N TRP A 732 14.52 22.03 -5.86
CA TRP A 732 14.61 20.72 -5.20
C TRP A 732 15.80 20.59 -4.25
N TYR A 733 16.92 21.23 -4.58
CA TYR A 733 18.14 21.25 -3.76
C TYR A 733 18.68 22.69 -3.67
N PRO A 734 18.08 23.58 -2.87
CA PRO A 734 18.52 24.96 -2.77
C PRO A 734 19.96 25.05 -2.27
N ILE A 735 20.79 25.91 -2.87
CA ILE A 735 22.23 26.00 -2.56
C ILE A 735 22.43 26.44 -1.11
N GLU A 736 21.67 27.44 -0.67
CA GLU A 736 21.71 28.00 0.68
C GLU A 736 21.28 27.02 1.78
N SER A 737 20.69 25.87 1.40
CA SER A 737 20.26 24.86 2.36
C SER A 737 21.38 23.95 2.85
N GLY A 738 22.54 23.90 2.17
CA GLY A 738 23.63 22.96 2.47
C GLY A 738 23.40 21.53 1.99
N ILE A 739 22.31 21.29 1.27
CA ILE A 739 21.90 19.94 0.82
C ILE A 739 22.82 19.40 -0.27
N ARG A 740 23.25 20.23 -1.22
CA ARG A 740 24.14 19.81 -2.32
C ARG A 740 25.51 19.40 -1.79
N GLU A 741 26.05 20.19 -0.88
CA GLU A 741 27.31 19.96 -0.18
C GLU A 741 27.24 18.66 0.63
N SER A 742 26.14 18.45 1.36
CA SER A 742 25.93 17.22 2.12
C SER A 742 25.88 15.98 1.23
N ILE A 743 25.19 16.04 0.09
CA ILE A 743 25.15 14.94 -0.88
C ILE A 743 26.57 14.61 -1.38
N GLU A 744 27.34 15.63 -1.75
CA GLU A 744 28.70 15.45 -2.25
C GLU A 744 29.65 14.87 -1.17
N ASP A 745 29.57 15.37 0.06
CA ASP A 745 30.40 14.91 1.17
C ASP A 745 30.06 13.48 1.62
N ILE A 746 28.79 13.08 1.55
CA ILE A 746 28.37 11.70 1.81
C ILE A 746 28.86 10.80 0.66
N HIS A 747 28.65 11.19 -0.60
CA HIS A 747 29.06 10.39 -1.75
C HIS A 747 30.57 10.17 -1.79
N LYS A 748 31.40 11.18 -1.47
CA LYS A 748 32.86 11.03 -1.37
C LYS A 748 33.30 9.99 -0.35
N ARG A 749 32.59 9.88 0.78
CA ARG A 749 32.89 8.90 1.84
C ARG A 749 32.33 7.51 1.53
N PHE A 750 31.22 7.45 0.81
CA PHE A 750 30.47 6.22 0.54
C PHE A 750 30.17 6.07 -0.96
N SER A 751 31.21 6.11 -1.79
CA SER A 751 31.06 6.10 -3.26
C SER A 751 30.44 4.82 -3.81
N GLY A 752 30.59 3.70 -3.08
CA GLY A 752 29.95 2.42 -3.40
C GLY A 752 28.46 2.33 -3.05
N GLY A 753 27.91 3.33 -2.35
CA GLY A 753 26.52 3.35 -1.90
C GLY A 753 26.17 2.22 -0.92
N PHE A 754 24.93 1.76 -0.98
CA PHE A 754 24.47 0.65 -0.14
C PHE A 754 24.65 -0.68 -0.91
N PRO A 755 25.28 -1.71 -0.31
CA PRO A 755 25.55 -2.96 -1.00
C PRO A 755 24.24 -3.68 -1.33
N LYS A 756 24.11 -4.13 -2.59
CA LYS A 756 22.99 -4.98 -3.00
C LYS A 756 23.19 -6.40 -2.43
N SER A 757 22.13 -7.00 -1.91
CA SER A 757 22.16 -8.41 -1.50
C SER A 757 21.82 -9.30 -2.69
N ASP A 758 22.79 -10.07 -3.21
CA ASP A 758 22.59 -10.99 -4.34
C ASP A 758 21.59 -12.12 -4.02
N THR A 759 21.35 -12.40 -2.74
CA THR A 759 20.63 -13.59 -2.26
C THR A 759 19.15 -13.39 -1.93
N LEU A 760 18.64 -12.17 -2.02
CA LEU A 760 17.27 -11.88 -1.60
C LEU A 760 16.32 -11.90 -2.80
N ALA A 761 15.50 -12.94 -2.87
CA ALA A 761 14.26 -12.91 -3.64
C ALA A 761 13.52 -11.60 -3.30
N LYS A 762 13.28 -10.81 -4.34
CA LYS A 762 12.82 -9.42 -4.31
C LYS A 762 11.55 -9.26 -3.48
N GLU A 763 11.72 -8.96 -2.20
CA GLU A 763 10.64 -8.46 -1.36
C GLU A 763 10.32 -7.07 -1.90
N GLY A 764 9.30 -6.94 -2.75
CA GLY A 764 8.82 -5.63 -3.23
C GLY A 764 8.30 -4.77 -2.07
N THR A 765 7.17 -4.11 -2.22
CA THR A 765 6.56 -3.27 -1.16
C THR A 765 6.21 -4.00 0.17
N GLU A 766 6.42 -5.32 0.27
CA GLU A 766 6.11 -6.15 1.45
C GLU A 766 7.01 -5.89 2.65
N GLY A 767 8.34 -5.82 2.43
CA GLY A 767 9.27 -5.50 3.51
C GLY A 767 8.89 -4.17 4.16
N TRP A 768 8.46 -3.22 3.33
CA TRP A 768 8.00 -1.90 3.76
C TRP A 768 6.68 -1.91 4.51
N ASP A 769 5.65 -2.59 3.99
CA ASP A 769 4.37 -2.79 4.68
C ASP A 769 4.63 -3.36 6.10
N LEU A 770 5.49 -4.37 6.19
CA LEU A 770 5.84 -5.01 7.46
C LEU A 770 6.65 -4.08 8.38
N ALA A 771 7.56 -3.29 7.82
CA ALA A 771 8.32 -2.29 8.56
C ALA A 771 7.40 -1.22 9.15
N GLU A 772 6.46 -0.68 8.37
CA GLU A 772 5.49 0.31 8.82
C GLU A 772 4.63 -0.25 9.97
N GLN A 773 4.16 -1.50 9.85
CA GLN A 773 3.42 -2.16 10.91
C GLN A 773 4.27 -2.42 12.17
N ASN A 774 5.53 -2.79 11.99
CA ASN A 774 6.47 -2.99 13.09
C ASN A 774 6.75 -1.67 13.82
N LEU A 775 6.86 -0.57 13.08
CA LEU A 775 6.94 0.78 13.64
C LEU A 775 5.69 1.08 14.45
N ASN A 776 4.50 0.97 13.85
CA ASN A 776 3.22 1.19 14.51
C ASN A 776 3.07 0.38 15.82
N THR A 777 3.44 -0.89 15.78
CA THR A 777 3.42 -1.77 16.96
C THR A 777 4.40 -1.28 18.04
N HIS A 778 5.60 -0.85 17.64
CA HIS A 778 6.57 -0.25 18.56
C HIS A 778 5.99 1.00 19.25
N LEU A 779 5.32 1.89 18.50
CA LEU A 779 4.70 3.10 19.06
C LEU A 779 3.63 2.79 20.11
N VAL A 780 2.75 1.85 19.79
CA VAL A 780 1.67 1.42 20.69
C VAL A 780 2.27 0.84 21.97
N LEU A 781 3.32 0.01 21.86
CA LEU A 781 3.99 -0.58 23.01
C LEU A 781 4.69 0.48 23.87
N GLU A 782 5.39 1.45 23.28
CA GLU A 782 6.02 2.53 24.05
C GLU A 782 4.99 3.41 24.76
N ARG A 783 3.86 3.72 24.11
CA ARG A 783 2.72 4.41 24.74
C ARG A 783 2.16 3.60 25.91
N ALA A 784 1.96 2.28 25.73
CA ALA A 784 1.47 1.40 26.78
C ALA A 784 2.45 1.30 27.96
N LYS A 785 3.76 1.18 27.69
CA LYS A 785 4.81 1.20 28.72
C LYS A 785 4.79 2.52 29.50
N ARG A 786 4.64 3.67 28.82
CA ARG A 786 4.52 4.98 29.46
C ARG A 786 3.30 5.04 30.38
N LYS A 787 2.12 4.63 29.90
CA LYS A 787 0.88 4.56 30.71
C LYS A 787 1.04 3.65 31.93
N LEU A 788 1.64 2.47 31.75
CA LEU A 788 1.91 1.53 32.84
C LEU A 788 2.88 2.12 33.87
N ARG A 789 3.96 2.79 33.45
CA ARG A 789 4.87 3.48 34.37
C ARG A 789 4.16 4.57 35.16
N CYS A 790 3.30 5.36 34.52
CA CYS A 790 2.48 6.36 35.20
C CYS A 790 1.55 5.71 36.22
N ALA A 791 0.82 4.66 35.84
CA ALA A 791 -0.09 3.95 36.75
C ALA A 791 0.63 3.32 37.95
N LEU A 792 1.77 2.65 37.74
CA LEU A 792 2.61 2.10 38.81
C LEU A 792 3.16 3.21 39.72
N TRP A 793 3.50 4.36 39.16
CA TRP A 793 3.96 5.51 39.93
C TRP A 793 2.85 6.08 40.82
N PHE A 794 1.66 6.35 40.27
CA PHE A 794 0.50 6.80 41.05
C PHE A 794 0.06 5.77 42.11
N GLY A 795 0.08 4.49 41.76
CA GLY A 795 -0.21 3.40 42.71
C GLY A 795 0.86 3.20 43.78
N SER A 796 2.06 3.77 43.62
CA SER A 796 3.12 3.76 44.64
C SER A 796 3.12 5.01 45.54
N ILE A 797 2.36 6.03 45.14
CA ILE A 797 2.11 7.25 45.92
C ILE A 797 0.92 7.06 46.85
N ARG A 798 -0.12 6.36 46.38
CA ARG A 798 -1.15 5.76 47.23
C ARG A 798 -0.53 4.65 48.06
#